data_AF-A0A958BCN8-F1
#
_entry.id   AF-A0A958BCN8-F1
#
_cell.length_a   1.000
_cell.length_b   1.000
_cell.length_c   1.000
_cell.angle_alpha   90.00
_cell.angle_beta   90.00
_cell.angle_gamma   90.00
#
_symmetry.space_group_name_H-M   'P 1'
#
loop_
_entity.id
_entity.type
_entity.pdbx_description
1 polymer ?
#
loop_
_entity_poly.entity_id
_entity_poly.type
_entity_poly.pdbx_seq_one_letter_code
_entity_poly.pdbx_strand_id
1 'polypeptide(L)'
;MTAKAHVVGKSAHAAEKQAQAFLIRELPEDYTVYLNSWLAERSGAIYELDAVVVAPHAVFVVEIKSYRGRVEGTDHDWFVPQPIRSPLRTNRLTAQMLKSALKRESAAGGRAWVESYVFLSHTDDVRLTGLGSRSRVHTRETILHALLDPEYLSANLTRGVRPDPVDAHVRDAVHRVLTGVDPGRPPARRVREYSLGSVLDRGDDYVEYLAQHAMTGQEQVLRVYTVPWTATHELRQRIEDRCSWEARVLVDVGRHANVVAADPPFREEIGICLPLEHFGGITLGSWVERYLAEGEAWPALRERLRPWGRVARALHFAHGQGVVHRLLRPEVILVEDQARDPDVRVSGFDLAKQLDSGLTVTGSHVADERLVWTAPEVLRDFHAAEPRSDQFALGALLGLLATGRPLFPSTKAYLQRGGKAPSLSELDAHLPKGLDAVAQKLLAARPEDRFESVQEAMRAVEDATVRRAGRRVPSGKAPGAPKLDPEDLVPGTRLGSDYEIVDRIGIGGLSTVYLALHLPSGQQRALKVARPNDAAEEALRAEYASLRELDHPRVVRALDLSKLVPERLTLVMERVAGRPLGAWLEAHPQPELAQLHRHAEDLLDALAYLERQGIVHKDLKPDNLLLGDEGLTLIDFSLVDQPADEIFVGTALYRDPALRQWDAAADRYAACLCLFELYVGAHAFDAQAPEPGRWLDLDADEIEPAELAAFLRQALAPERADRFGSLEAMRTAFRRAVGRELQPAPLEPYADLVPDADEPITDRFHSVGLSNALRRAGIRNQGQLVASDPEQLRRIRNVGRKRLREALAFREALIARGVPARPLDDRPVEPSLEPRLADDPRPIAVLGMSGFVQSSLVEHGYDTVGHVAAASPGDLLSIPWLGEVKLRRLSRALADLLAGSAGTSDAFDLEAAWLRAQAALDPRSRDLLGSRYGDADAAMPLAKLAQTLGGPAEAIERELQQVLRALDLEPLAPVSEGLQTAVAAAGGILPLGAALTAVVDALPTEDDALAARVARVLADATPDRLRWLEGRADRQRDALALPAFTDEAIADFLVEAER
;
A
#
# COMPACT_ATOMS: atom_id res chain seq x y z
N MET A 1 -13.26 -27.47 -47.81
CA MET A 1 -12.49 -27.76 -46.59
C MET A 1 -12.10 -26.46 -45.92
N THR A 2 -13.00 -25.90 -45.15
CA THR A 2 -12.76 -24.70 -44.34
C THR A 2 -13.50 -24.87 -43.03
N ALA A 3 -12.83 -24.62 -41.91
CA ALA A 3 -13.45 -24.70 -40.59
C ALA A 3 -14.64 -23.74 -40.46
N LYS A 4 -15.60 -24.10 -39.59
CA LYS A 4 -16.73 -23.21 -39.27
C LYS A 4 -16.22 -22.04 -38.44
N ALA A 5 -16.57 -20.81 -38.79
CA ALA A 5 -16.10 -19.62 -38.08
C ALA A 5 -17.26 -18.84 -37.44
N HIS A 6 -17.09 -18.46 -36.18
CA HIS A 6 -17.98 -17.54 -35.46
C HIS A 6 -17.20 -16.30 -35.06
N VAL A 7 -17.56 -15.14 -35.63
CA VAL A 7 -16.94 -13.86 -35.29
C VAL A 7 -17.83 -13.15 -34.28
N VAL A 8 -17.35 -12.98 -33.06
CA VAL A 8 -18.13 -12.38 -31.97
C VAL A 8 -17.81 -10.88 -31.84
N GLY A 9 -16.54 -10.50 -31.93
CA GLY A 9 -16.05 -9.11 -31.85
C GLY A 9 -15.37 -8.57 -33.11
N LYS A 10 -15.00 -7.28 -33.11
CA LYS A 10 -14.25 -6.63 -34.21
C LYS A 10 -12.73 -6.71 -33.95
N SER A 11 -11.96 -7.33 -34.86
CA SER A 11 -10.49 -7.35 -34.75
C SER A 11 -9.88 -5.95 -34.99
N ALA A 12 -8.93 -5.55 -34.15
CA ALA A 12 -8.35 -4.20 -34.13
C ALA A 12 -7.28 -3.99 -35.21
N HIS A 13 -6.56 -5.05 -35.62
CA HIS A 13 -5.38 -4.93 -36.49
C HIS A 13 -5.43 -5.78 -37.77
N ALA A 14 -4.88 -5.26 -38.87
CA ALA A 14 -4.89 -5.94 -40.19
C ALA A 14 -4.09 -7.26 -40.21
N ALA A 15 -3.01 -7.32 -39.43
CA ALA A 15 -2.14 -8.49 -39.31
C ALA A 15 -2.84 -9.66 -38.59
N GLU A 16 -3.59 -9.34 -37.54
CA GLU A 16 -4.41 -10.28 -36.79
C GLU A 16 -5.51 -10.92 -37.67
N LYS A 17 -6.19 -10.10 -38.50
CA LYS A 17 -7.18 -10.60 -39.47
C LYS A 17 -6.60 -11.61 -40.46
N GLN A 18 -5.34 -11.41 -40.89
CA GLN A 18 -4.67 -12.36 -41.78
C GLN A 18 -4.37 -13.69 -41.07
N ALA A 19 -3.97 -13.65 -39.80
CA ALA A 19 -3.75 -14.84 -38.99
C ALA A 19 -5.05 -15.62 -38.73
N GLN A 20 -6.14 -14.90 -38.43
CA GLN A 20 -7.48 -15.47 -38.25
C GLN A 20 -7.97 -16.12 -39.55
N ALA A 21 -7.81 -15.45 -40.69
CA ALA A 21 -8.15 -16.00 -42.00
C ALA A 21 -7.33 -17.25 -42.35
N PHE A 22 -6.05 -17.29 -41.97
CA PHE A 22 -5.20 -18.48 -42.13
C PHE A 22 -5.76 -19.67 -41.35
N LEU A 23 -6.10 -19.51 -40.07
CA LEU A 23 -6.68 -20.60 -39.26
C LEU A 23 -8.00 -21.11 -39.86
N ILE A 24 -8.91 -20.24 -40.30
CA ILE A 24 -10.19 -20.66 -40.91
C ILE A 24 -9.97 -21.45 -42.20
N ARG A 25 -9.01 -21.01 -43.03
CA ARG A 25 -8.78 -21.59 -44.35
C ARG A 25 -8.09 -22.95 -44.28
N GLU A 26 -7.11 -23.10 -43.39
CA GLU A 26 -6.26 -24.29 -43.34
C GLU A 26 -6.80 -25.37 -42.39
N LEU A 27 -7.70 -25.04 -41.46
CA LEU A 27 -8.29 -26.02 -40.56
C LEU A 27 -9.44 -26.81 -41.23
N PRO A 28 -9.61 -28.11 -40.91
CA PRO A 28 -10.66 -28.97 -41.47
C PRO A 28 -12.10 -28.55 -41.11
N GLU A 29 -13.08 -29.08 -41.84
CA GLU A 29 -14.51 -28.71 -41.70
C GLU A 29 -15.16 -29.15 -40.38
N ASP A 30 -14.61 -30.17 -39.73
CA ASP A 30 -15.05 -30.66 -38.42
C ASP A 30 -14.51 -29.83 -37.25
N TYR A 31 -13.68 -28.81 -37.53
CA TYR A 31 -13.20 -27.83 -36.57
C TYR A 31 -14.13 -26.61 -36.55
N THR A 32 -14.21 -25.95 -35.39
CA THR A 32 -14.93 -24.69 -35.24
C THR A 32 -14.02 -23.65 -34.59
N VAL A 33 -13.93 -22.46 -35.19
CA VAL A 33 -13.09 -21.36 -34.75
C VAL A 33 -13.96 -20.21 -34.28
N TYR A 34 -13.81 -19.81 -33.02
CA TYR A 34 -14.42 -18.60 -32.47
C TYR A 34 -13.37 -17.50 -32.47
N LEU A 35 -13.71 -16.31 -32.97
CA LEU A 35 -12.79 -15.18 -33.13
C LEU A 35 -13.25 -13.97 -32.35
N ASN A 36 -12.29 -13.30 -31.71
CA ASN A 36 -12.49 -12.09 -30.91
C ASN A 36 -13.61 -12.28 -29.87
N SER A 37 -13.58 -13.40 -29.16
CA SER A 37 -14.57 -13.74 -28.15
C SER A 37 -14.18 -13.14 -26.81
N TRP A 38 -15.17 -13.00 -25.93
CA TRP A 38 -14.98 -12.48 -24.58
C TRP A 38 -15.48 -13.52 -23.58
N LEU A 39 -14.72 -13.71 -22.51
CA LEU A 39 -15.15 -14.48 -21.36
C LEU A 39 -15.35 -13.53 -20.18
N ALA A 40 -16.58 -13.43 -19.68
CA ALA A 40 -16.88 -12.76 -18.43
C ALA A 40 -16.88 -13.78 -17.30
N GLU A 41 -16.13 -13.52 -16.25
CA GLU A 41 -16.16 -14.35 -15.05
C GLU A 41 -17.15 -13.80 -14.02
N ARG A 42 -17.55 -14.64 -13.05
CA ARG A 42 -18.36 -14.17 -11.90
C ARG A 42 -17.64 -13.05 -11.15
N SER A 43 -16.30 -13.05 -11.19
CA SER A 43 -15.49 -11.99 -10.63
C SER A 43 -15.64 -10.62 -11.29
N GLY A 44 -16.43 -10.49 -12.36
CA GLY A 44 -16.48 -9.27 -13.18
C GLY A 44 -15.24 -9.09 -14.06
N ALA A 45 -14.21 -9.94 -13.94
CA ALA A 45 -13.07 -9.93 -14.85
C ALA A 45 -13.48 -10.35 -16.26
N ILE A 46 -12.96 -9.62 -17.25
CA ILE A 46 -13.18 -9.88 -18.67
C ILE A 46 -11.87 -10.37 -19.30
N TYR A 47 -11.94 -11.50 -19.99
CA TYR A 47 -10.83 -12.08 -20.74
C TYR A 47 -11.13 -11.99 -22.23
N GLU A 48 -10.20 -11.39 -22.96
CA GLU A 48 -10.22 -11.37 -24.43
C GLU A 48 -9.64 -12.68 -24.96
N LEU A 49 -10.27 -13.25 -25.97
CA LEU A 49 -9.90 -14.49 -26.63
C LEU A 49 -9.73 -14.22 -28.12
N ASP A 50 -8.49 -14.13 -28.60
CA ASP A 50 -8.19 -13.87 -30.01
C ASP A 50 -8.80 -14.95 -30.92
N ALA A 51 -8.52 -16.22 -30.59
CA ALA A 51 -9.13 -17.37 -31.23
C ALA A 51 -9.33 -18.55 -30.26
N VAL A 52 -10.49 -19.19 -30.34
CA VAL A 52 -10.74 -20.50 -29.72
C VAL A 52 -11.00 -21.53 -30.81
N VAL A 53 -10.14 -22.54 -30.91
CA VAL A 53 -10.26 -23.63 -31.88
C VAL A 53 -10.82 -24.86 -31.19
N VAL A 54 -12.01 -25.28 -31.59
CA VAL A 54 -12.66 -26.50 -31.12
C VAL A 54 -12.34 -27.62 -32.11
N ALA A 55 -11.41 -28.49 -31.73
CA ALA A 55 -11.01 -29.68 -32.46
C ALA A 55 -11.78 -30.92 -31.97
N PRO A 56 -11.78 -32.05 -32.71
CA PRO A 56 -12.39 -33.30 -32.24
C PRO A 56 -11.78 -33.87 -30.96
N HIS A 57 -10.54 -33.51 -30.63
CA HIS A 57 -9.77 -34.09 -29.54
C HIS A 57 -9.48 -33.11 -28.38
N ALA A 58 -9.64 -31.80 -28.58
CA ALA A 58 -9.41 -30.78 -27.56
C ALA A 58 -10.00 -29.42 -27.96
N VAL A 59 -10.06 -28.51 -26.99
CA VAL A 59 -10.34 -27.09 -27.20
C VAL A 59 -9.04 -26.32 -27.01
N PHE A 60 -8.66 -25.48 -27.97
CA PHE A 60 -7.43 -24.69 -27.92
C PHE A 60 -7.76 -23.21 -27.81
N VAL A 61 -7.18 -22.53 -26.82
CA VAL A 61 -7.14 -21.07 -26.74
C VAL A 61 -5.85 -20.62 -27.43
N VAL A 62 -5.99 -19.87 -28.52
CA VAL A 62 -4.90 -19.44 -29.38
C VAL A 62 -4.75 -17.93 -29.29
N GLU A 63 -3.70 -17.48 -28.61
CA GLU A 63 -3.28 -16.08 -28.54
C GLU A 63 -2.51 -15.72 -29.82
N ILE A 64 -2.93 -14.71 -30.56
CA ILE A 64 -2.35 -14.34 -31.86
C ILE A 64 -1.41 -13.14 -31.67
N LYS A 65 -0.10 -13.35 -31.91
CA LYS A 65 0.88 -12.25 -31.95
C LYS A 65 1.41 -12.06 -33.37
N SER A 66 1.52 -10.80 -33.79
CA SER A 66 1.96 -10.42 -35.14
C SER A 66 3.30 -9.69 -35.13
N TYR A 67 4.24 -10.14 -34.31
CA TYR A 67 5.61 -9.62 -34.28
C TYR A 67 6.31 -9.86 -35.63
N ARG A 68 7.05 -8.85 -36.09
CA ARG A 68 7.89 -8.92 -37.30
C ARG A 68 9.35 -9.02 -36.90
N GLY A 69 10.12 -9.81 -37.64
CA GLY A 69 11.53 -10.05 -37.33
C GLY A 69 11.72 -11.14 -36.29
N ARG A 70 12.92 -11.21 -35.71
CA ARG A 70 13.28 -12.29 -34.79
C ARG A 70 12.57 -12.15 -33.44
N VAL A 71 12.15 -13.28 -32.88
CA VAL A 71 11.63 -13.39 -31.51
C VAL A 71 12.61 -14.25 -30.71
N GLU A 72 13.31 -13.67 -29.73
CA GLU A 72 14.19 -14.39 -28.81
C GLU A 72 13.64 -14.29 -27.38
N GLY A 73 14.06 -15.13 -26.43
CA GLY A 73 13.60 -15.03 -25.04
C GLY A 73 13.44 -16.34 -24.27
N THR A 74 12.66 -16.28 -23.20
CA THR A 74 12.43 -17.37 -22.23
C THR A 74 10.93 -17.59 -22.00
N ASP A 75 10.58 -18.48 -21.07
CA ASP A 75 9.20 -18.66 -20.61
C ASP A 75 8.63 -17.42 -19.91
N HIS A 76 9.48 -16.47 -19.49
CA HIS A 76 9.08 -15.28 -18.71
C HIS A 76 9.18 -13.97 -19.48
N ASP A 77 10.18 -13.78 -20.36
CA ASP A 77 10.40 -12.53 -21.08
C ASP A 77 10.81 -12.79 -22.54
N TRP A 78 10.27 -12.01 -23.47
CA TRP A 78 10.57 -12.07 -24.90
C TRP A 78 11.23 -10.78 -25.40
N PHE A 79 12.19 -10.93 -26.30
CA PHE A 79 12.86 -9.88 -27.04
C PHE A 79 12.24 -9.80 -28.44
N VAL A 80 11.24 -8.95 -28.53
CA VAL A 80 10.79 -8.36 -29.80
C VAL A 80 11.38 -6.93 -29.84
N PRO A 81 11.14 -6.01 -30.80
CA PRO A 81 11.95 -4.79 -30.92
C PRO A 81 12.21 -3.99 -29.63
N GLN A 82 11.33 -4.13 -28.63
CA GLN A 82 11.61 -3.86 -27.21
C GLN A 82 11.30 -5.12 -26.36
N PRO A 83 11.99 -5.32 -25.21
CA PRO A 83 11.69 -6.42 -24.29
C PRO A 83 10.25 -6.35 -23.75
N ILE A 84 9.58 -7.50 -23.68
CA ILE A 84 8.22 -7.64 -23.15
C ILE A 84 8.10 -8.88 -22.25
N ARG A 85 7.07 -8.91 -21.40
CA ARG A 85 6.68 -10.13 -20.68
C ARG A 85 6.16 -11.19 -21.65
N SER A 86 6.47 -12.45 -21.38
CA SER A 86 5.98 -13.57 -22.17
C SER A 86 4.45 -13.72 -22.04
N PRO A 87 3.70 -13.86 -23.16
CA PRO A 87 2.25 -14.05 -23.13
C PRO A 87 1.83 -15.45 -22.66
N LEU A 88 2.79 -16.37 -22.40
CA LEU A 88 2.48 -17.74 -22.02
C LEU A 88 1.67 -17.83 -20.72
N ARG A 89 2.04 -17.03 -19.71
CA ARG A 89 1.36 -17.04 -18.40
C ARG A 89 -0.08 -16.51 -18.54
N THR A 90 -0.25 -15.36 -19.19
CA THR A 90 -1.57 -14.73 -19.37
C THR A 90 -2.48 -15.60 -20.22
N ASN A 91 -1.98 -16.18 -21.31
CA ASN A 91 -2.75 -17.09 -22.16
C ASN A 91 -3.15 -18.38 -21.43
N ARG A 92 -2.25 -18.97 -20.63
CA ARG A 92 -2.56 -20.15 -19.81
C ARG A 92 -3.67 -19.87 -18.78
N LEU A 93 -3.62 -18.71 -18.13
CA LEU A 93 -4.68 -18.28 -17.22
C LEU A 93 -6.02 -18.15 -17.94
N THR A 94 -6.04 -17.51 -19.12
CA THR A 94 -7.23 -17.38 -19.96
C THR A 94 -7.82 -18.76 -20.32
N ALA A 95 -6.98 -19.73 -20.68
CA ALA A 95 -7.42 -21.11 -20.95
C ALA A 95 -8.01 -21.81 -19.71
N GLN A 96 -7.41 -21.62 -18.53
CA GLN A 96 -7.96 -22.14 -17.26
C GLN A 96 -9.31 -21.52 -16.92
N MET A 97 -9.51 -20.24 -17.23
CA MET A 97 -10.78 -19.56 -17.03
C MET A 97 -11.86 -20.09 -17.98
N LEU A 98 -11.53 -20.30 -19.25
CA LEU A 98 -12.45 -20.96 -20.19
C LEU A 98 -12.83 -22.36 -19.71
N LYS A 99 -11.85 -23.16 -19.26
CA LYS A 99 -12.10 -24.48 -18.68
C LYS A 99 -13.05 -24.43 -17.49
N SER A 100 -12.86 -23.45 -16.60
CA SER A 100 -13.71 -23.25 -15.42
C SER A 100 -15.12 -22.83 -15.82
N ALA A 101 -15.27 -21.96 -16.82
CA ALA A 101 -16.58 -21.58 -17.36
C ALA A 101 -17.31 -22.78 -17.99
N LEU A 102 -16.63 -23.61 -18.78
CA LEU A 102 -17.19 -24.82 -19.37
C LEU A 102 -17.65 -25.83 -18.30
N LYS A 103 -16.87 -25.98 -17.21
CA LYS A 103 -17.21 -26.86 -16.08
C LYS A 103 -18.47 -26.38 -15.35
N ARG A 104 -18.66 -25.05 -15.23
CA ARG A 104 -19.86 -24.46 -14.62
C ARG A 104 -21.08 -24.59 -15.53
N GLU A 105 -20.88 -24.44 -16.84
CA GLU A 105 -21.95 -24.51 -17.83
C GLU A 105 -22.56 -25.92 -17.92
N SER A 106 -21.73 -26.96 -17.91
CA SER A 106 -22.23 -28.34 -17.92
C SER A 106 -21.19 -29.37 -17.47
N ALA A 107 -21.66 -30.52 -16.98
CA ALA A 107 -20.81 -31.68 -16.72
C ALA A 107 -20.08 -32.15 -17.98
N ALA A 108 -20.69 -32.02 -19.17
CA ALA A 108 -20.05 -32.31 -20.45
C ALA A 108 -18.88 -31.34 -20.73
N GLY A 109 -19.08 -30.04 -20.62
CA GLY A 109 -18.02 -29.04 -20.74
C GLY A 109 -16.89 -29.26 -19.71
N GLY A 110 -17.23 -29.75 -18.53
CA GLY A 110 -16.26 -30.19 -17.50
C GLY A 110 -15.31 -31.30 -17.95
N ARG A 111 -15.63 -32.09 -18.98
CA ARG A 111 -14.76 -33.13 -19.55
C ARG A 111 -13.80 -32.62 -20.63
N ALA A 112 -14.10 -31.49 -21.27
CA ALA A 112 -13.31 -30.96 -22.39
C ALA A 112 -11.86 -30.65 -22.00
N TRP A 113 -10.87 -31.18 -22.71
CA TRP A 113 -9.50 -30.71 -22.52
C TRP A 113 -9.36 -29.30 -23.11
N VAL A 114 -8.81 -28.37 -22.33
CA VAL A 114 -8.55 -26.99 -22.78
C VAL A 114 -7.07 -26.73 -22.70
N GLU A 115 -6.45 -26.44 -23.84
CA GLU A 115 -5.02 -26.16 -23.98
C GLU A 115 -4.78 -24.73 -24.48
N SER A 116 -3.62 -24.16 -24.18
CA SER A 116 -3.25 -22.78 -24.57
C SER A 116 -2.04 -22.75 -25.49
N TYR A 117 -2.15 -22.10 -26.65
CA TYR A 117 -1.06 -21.88 -27.60
C TYR A 117 -0.89 -20.40 -27.95
N VAL A 118 0.35 -19.99 -28.22
CA VAL A 118 0.68 -18.67 -28.75
C VAL A 118 1.08 -18.82 -30.21
N PHE A 119 0.39 -18.13 -31.10
CA PHE A 119 0.61 -18.18 -32.53
C PHE A 119 1.35 -16.92 -33.03
N LEU A 120 2.62 -17.11 -33.40
CA LEU A 120 3.46 -16.13 -34.07
C LEU A 120 3.13 -16.10 -35.56
N SER A 121 2.26 -15.18 -35.92
CA SER A 121 1.65 -15.14 -37.26
C SER A 121 2.51 -14.51 -38.35
N HIS A 122 3.64 -13.88 -38.04
CA HIS A 122 4.43 -13.05 -38.98
C HIS A 122 5.94 -13.32 -38.96
N THR A 123 6.39 -14.30 -38.19
CA THR A 123 7.80 -14.67 -38.09
C THR A 123 7.98 -16.16 -37.86
N ASP A 124 9.01 -16.72 -38.49
CA ASP A 124 9.49 -18.07 -38.28
C ASP A 124 10.90 -18.08 -37.62
N ASP A 125 11.53 -16.90 -37.43
CA ASP A 125 12.81 -16.76 -36.73
C ASP A 125 12.57 -16.65 -35.21
N VAL A 126 12.41 -17.82 -34.57
CA VAL A 126 12.06 -17.95 -33.15
C VAL A 126 13.17 -18.67 -32.39
N ARG A 127 13.73 -18.02 -31.37
CA ARG A 127 14.78 -18.54 -30.50
C ARG A 127 14.38 -18.41 -29.04
N LEU A 128 13.33 -19.14 -28.68
CA LEU A 128 12.85 -19.19 -27.32
C LEU A 128 13.45 -20.37 -26.56
N THR A 129 13.79 -20.12 -25.31
CA THR A 129 14.29 -21.10 -24.34
C THR A 129 13.22 -21.37 -23.27
N GLY A 130 13.32 -22.50 -22.57
CA GLY A 130 12.28 -22.95 -21.64
C GLY A 130 11.32 -23.98 -22.23
N LEU A 131 10.70 -24.76 -21.34
CA LEU A 131 9.81 -25.87 -21.72
C LEU A 131 8.45 -25.34 -22.20
N GLY A 132 7.95 -24.27 -21.59
CA GLY A 132 6.68 -23.66 -21.98
C GLY A 132 6.74 -23.10 -23.39
N SER A 133 7.80 -22.35 -23.70
CA SER A 133 8.00 -21.73 -25.00
C SER A 133 8.14 -22.75 -26.12
N ARG A 134 8.91 -23.82 -25.90
CA ARG A 134 9.11 -24.88 -26.90
C ARG A 134 7.84 -25.68 -27.22
N SER A 135 6.96 -25.85 -26.24
CA SER A 135 5.77 -26.69 -26.37
C SER A 135 4.51 -25.92 -26.76
N ARG A 136 4.46 -24.60 -26.54
CA ARG A 136 3.23 -23.80 -26.65
C ARG A 136 3.33 -22.61 -27.60
N VAL A 137 4.52 -22.28 -28.11
CA VAL A 137 4.71 -21.20 -29.07
C VAL A 137 4.90 -21.80 -30.45
N HIS A 138 4.05 -21.38 -31.38
CA HIS A 138 4.03 -21.91 -32.73
C HIS A 138 4.05 -20.81 -33.76
N THR A 139 4.77 -21.06 -34.84
CA THR A 139 4.83 -20.22 -36.05
C THR A 139 3.79 -20.72 -37.06
N ARG A 140 3.75 -20.13 -38.25
CA ARG A 140 2.85 -20.62 -39.33
C ARG A 140 3.18 -22.05 -39.73
N GLU A 141 4.45 -22.43 -39.68
CA GLU A 141 4.92 -23.77 -40.04
C GLU A 141 4.49 -24.84 -39.03
N THR A 142 4.33 -24.48 -37.75
CA THR A 142 4.18 -25.45 -36.66
C THR A 142 2.78 -25.45 -36.04
N ILE A 143 2.00 -24.37 -36.15
CA ILE A 143 0.70 -24.25 -35.48
C ILE A 143 -0.32 -25.29 -35.97
N LEU A 144 -0.35 -25.59 -37.27
CA LEU A 144 -1.29 -26.57 -37.81
C LEU A 144 -0.96 -27.97 -37.31
N HIS A 145 0.33 -28.34 -37.28
CA HIS A 145 0.74 -29.61 -36.69
C HIS A 145 0.30 -29.72 -35.24
N ALA A 146 0.52 -28.68 -34.44
CA ALA A 146 0.14 -28.65 -33.02
C ALA A 146 -1.38 -28.71 -32.76
N LEU A 147 -2.20 -28.19 -33.68
CA LEU A 147 -3.67 -28.19 -33.58
C LEU A 147 -4.31 -29.47 -34.17
N LEU A 148 -3.66 -30.11 -35.14
CA LEU A 148 -4.21 -31.26 -35.86
C LEU A 148 -3.78 -32.60 -35.28
N ASP A 149 -2.59 -32.69 -34.68
CA ASP A 149 -2.02 -33.93 -34.18
C ASP A 149 -2.32 -34.16 -32.68
N PRO A 150 -3.19 -35.13 -32.33
CA PRO A 150 -3.48 -35.46 -30.94
C PRO A 150 -2.27 -36.07 -30.20
N GLU A 151 -1.32 -36.66 -30.93
CA GLU A 151 -0.09 -37.22 -30.35
C GLU A 151 0.86 -36.11 -29.95
N TYR A 152 0.97 -35.04 -30.74
CA TYR A 152 1.71 -33.84 -30.36
C TYR A 152 1.19 -33.24 -29.04
N LEU A 153 -0.13 -33.12 -28.89
CA LEU A 153 -0.74 -32.70 -27.63
C LEU A 153 -0.35 -33.65 -26.49
N SER A 154 -0.59 -34.95 -26.67
CA SER A 154 -0.37 -35.97 -25.63
C SER A 154 1.11 -36.08 -25.20
N ALA A 155 2.06 -35.90 -26.12
CA ALA A 155 3.50 -35.93 -25.84
C ALA A 155 3.96 -34.74 -24.99
N ASN A 156 3.26 -33.61 -25.07
CA ASN A 156 3.55 -32.39 -24.34
C ASN A 156 2.76 -32.27 -23.02
N LEU A 157 1.94 -33.27 -22.67
CA LEU A 157 1.24 -33.34 -21.39
C LEU A 157 2.08 -34.01 -20.32
N THR A 158 2.25 -33.32 -19.19
CA THR A 158 2.81 -33.93 -17.97
C THR A 158 1.84 -35.03 -17.49
N ARG A 159 2.22 -36.31 -17.69
CA ARG A 159 1.55 -37.57 -17.25
C ARG A 159 0.78 -38.41 -18.30
N GLY A 160 1.07 -38.35 -19.60
CA GLY A 160 0.55 -39.37 -20.55
C GLY A 160 -0.98 -39.51 -20.57
N VAL A 161 -1.70 -38.47 -20.16
CA VAL A 161 -3.16 -38.40 -20.13
C VAL A 161 -3.63 -38.16 -21.57
N ARG A 162 -4.54 -38.99 -22.08
CA ARG A 162 -5.21 -38.73 -23.36
C ARG A 162 -6.51 -37.94 -23.10
N PRO A 163 -6.68 -36.76 -23.71
CA PRO A 163 -7.93 -36.02 -23.67
C PRO A 163 -9.15 -36.84 -24.10
N ASP A 164 -10.29 -36.62 -23.44
CA ASP A 164 -11.57 -37.12 -23.92
C ASP A 164 -11.97 -36.42 -25.24
N PRO A 165 -12.57 -37.13 -26.20
CA PRO A 165 -13.07 -36.52 -27.43
C PRO A 165 -14.11 -35.42 -27.17
N VAL A 166 -14.08 -34.39 -28.01
CA VAL A 166 -15.04 -33.27 -27.97
C VAL A 166 -16.32 -33.68 -28.69
N ASP A 167 -17.29 -34.17 -27.91
CA ASP A 167 -18.63 -34.53 -28.38
C ASP A 167 -19.54 -33.30 -28.65
N ALA A 168 -20.74 -33.54 -29.20
CA ALA A 168 -21.69 -32.48 -29.51
C ALA A 168 -22.09 -31.65 -28.28
N HIS A 169 -22.20 -32.27 -27.10
CA HIS A 169 -22.57 -31.56 -25.87
C HIS A 169 -21.46 -30.62 -25.41
N VAL A 170 -20.19 -31.01 -25.58
CA VAL A 170 -19.05 -30.12 -25.35
C VAL A 170 -19.07 -28.95 -26.33
N ARG A 171 -19.30 -29.20 -27.62
CA ARG A 171 -19.39 -28.15 -28.64
C ARG A 171 -20.49 -27.14 -28.33
N ASP A 172 -21.65 -27.62 -27.90
CA ASP A 172 -22.77 -26.76 -27.50
C ASP A 172 -22.47 -25.94 -26.25
N ALA A 173 -21.78 -26.52 -25.27
CA ALA A 173 -21.33 -25.80 -24.07
C ALA A 173 -20.33 -24.69 -24.43
N VAL A 174 -19.35 -24.98 -25.30
CA VAL A 174 -18.40 -23.97 -25.80
C VAL A 174 -19.14 -22.87 -26.54
N HIS A 175 -20.08 -23.23 -27.42
CA HIS A 175 -20.87 -22.25 -28.17
C HIS A 175 -21.61 -21.31 -27.22
N ARG A 176 -22.37 -21.83 -26.24
CA ARG A 176 -23.13 -21.00 -25.29
C ARG A 176 -22.23 -20.10 -24.45
N VAL A 177 -21.08 -20.60 -23.97
CA VAL A 177 -20.13 -19.79 -23.18
C VAL A 177 -19.55 -18.65 -24.01
N LEU A 178 -19.21 -18.88 -25.28
CA LEU A 178 -18.53 -17.88 -26.12
C LEU A 178 -19.48 -16.94 -26.86
N THR A 179 -20.76 -17.29 -27.02
CA THR A 179 -21.76 -16.46 -27.71
C THR A 179 -22.84 -15.88 -26.79
N GLY A 180 -22.95 -16.37 -25.55
CA GLY A 180 -23.96 -15.93 -24.57
C GLY A 180 -23.61 -14.65 -23.80
N VAL A 181 -22.45 -14.05 -24.02
CA VAL A 181 -22.00 -12.82 -23.35
C VAL A 181 -22.12 -11.65 -24.33
N ASP A 182 -23.06 -10.73 -24.09
CA ASP A 182 -23.10 -9.42 -24.75
C ASP A 182 -22.23 -8.44 -23.92
N PRO A 183 -21.04 -8.02 -24.41
CA PRO A 183 -20.18 -7.13 -23.66
C PRO A 183 -20.74 -5.71 -23.81
N GLY A 184 -21.74 -5.38 -22.99
CA GLY A 184 -22.38 -4.05 -22.98
C GLY A 184 -21.43 -2.86 -22.84
N ARG A 185 -20.15 -3.10 -22.47
CA ARG A 185 -19.04 -2.15 -22.62
C ARG A 185 -17.74 -2.91 -22.93
N PRO A 186 -17.01 -2.58 -24.02
CA PRO A 186 -15.60 -2.94 -24.12
C PRO A 186 -14.82 -2.31 -22.94
N PRO A 187 -13.70 -2.91 -22.47
CA PRO A 187 -12.91 -2.34 -21.39
C PRO A 187 -12.54 -0.88 -21.70
N ALA A 188 -12.66 -0.01 -20.70
CA ALA A 188 -12.40 1.41 -20.87
C ALA A 188 -10.98 1.60 -21.44
N ARG A 189 -10.87 2.10 -22.67
CA ARG A 189 -9.57 2.41 -23.31
C ARG A 189 -8.82 3.53 -22.60
N ARG A 190 -9.49 4.20 -21.68
CA ARG A 190 -8.97 5.29 -20.88
C ARG A 190 -9.56 5.24 -19.48
N VAL A 191 -8.72 5.42 -18.48
CA VAL A 191 -9.03 5.41 -17.06
C VAL A 191 -8.49 6.71 -16.50
N ARG A 192 -9.37 7.67 -16.23
CA ARG A 192 -8.97 9.06 -15.91
C ARG A 192 -7.97 9.64 -16.92
N GLU A 193 -6.83 10.12 -16.44
CA GLU A 193 -5.69 10.58 -17.21
C GLU A 193 -4.89 9.46 -17.91
N TYR A 194 -5.16 8.18 -17.69
CA TYR A 194 -4.39 7.07 -18.27
C TYR A 194 -5.04 6.49 -19.51
N SER A 195 -4.30 6.41 -20.61
CA SER A 195 -4.70 5.61 -21.79
C SER A 195 -4.14 4.20 -21.64
N LEU A 196 -5.02 3.20 -21.60
CA LEU A 196 -4.60 1.80 -21.42
C LEU A 196 -4.11 1.22 -22.75
N GLY A 197 -2.89 0.69 -22.72
CA GLY A 197 -2.27 -0.08 -23.80
C GLY A 197 -2.41 -1.59 -23.58
N SER A 198 -1.37 -2.34 -23.92
CA SER A 198 -1.34 -3.80 -23.79
C SER A 198 -1.29 -4.25 -22.33
N VAL A 199 -1.85 -5.42 -22.06
CA VAL A 199 -1.68 -6.11 -20.78
C VAL A 199 -0.24 -6.59 -20.64
N LEU A 200 0.41 -6.26 -19.52
CA LEU A 200 1.77 -6.67 -19.17
C LEU A 200 1.81 -7.94 -18.32
N ASP A 201 0.95 -8.01 -17.29
CA ASP A 201 0.83 -9.18 -16.42
C ASP A 201 -0.62 -9.33 -15.89
N ARG A 202 -0.95 -10.53 -15.40
CA ARG A 202 -2.21 -10.80 -14.70
C ARG A 202 -1.99 -11.68 -13.46
N GLY A 203 -2.54 -11.24 -12.34
CA GLY A 203 -2.66 -12.02 -11.11
C GLY A 203 -4.05 -12.61 -10.93
N ASP A 204 -4.29 -13.20 -9.76
CA ASP A 204 -5.60 -13.78 -9.40
C ASP A 204 -6.67 -12.70 -9.20
N ASP A 205 -6.26 -11.50 -8.79
CA ASP A 205 -7.11 -10.38 -8.39
C ASP A 205 -6.72 -9.04 -9.03
N TYR A 206 -5.71 -9.03 -9.92
CA TYR A 206 -5.26 -7.82 -10.60
C TYR A 206 -4.90 -8.05 -12.08
N VAL A 207 -4.95 -6.97 -12.86
CA VAL A 207 -4.44 -6.89 -14.24
C VAL A 207 -3.50 -5.69 -14.35
N GLU A 208 -2.31 -5.88 -14.92
CA GLU A 208 -1.38 -4.79 -15.22
C GLU A 208 -1.47 -4.40 -16.68
N TYR A 209 -1.64 -3.10 -16.91
CA TYR A 209 -1.62 -2.49 -18.24
C TYR A 209 -0.39 -1.61 -18.38
N LEU A 210 0.26 -1.66 -19.55
CA LEU A 210 1.10 -0.55 -19.97
C LEU A 210 0.18 0.63 -20.25
N ALA A 211 0.32 1.71 -19.51
CA ALA A 211 -0.53 2.88 -19.63
C ALA A 211 0.28 4.12 -19.94
N GLN A 212 -0.30 5.04 -20.71
CA GLN A 212 0.31 6.34 -20.97
C GLN A 212 -0.48 7.44 -20.30
N HIS A 213 0.19 8.24 -19.47
CA HIS A 213 -0.42 9.38 -18.81
C HIS A 213 -0.67 10.50 -19.83
N ALA A 214 -1.93 10.90 -20.01
CA ALA A 214 -2.39 11.72 -21.12
C ALA A 214 -1.81 13.16 -21.11
N MET A 215 -1.48 13.71 -19.95
CA MET A 215 -0.90 15.06 -19.85
C MET A 215 0.63 15.10 -20.00
N THR A 216 1.34 14.14 -19.39
CA THR A 216 2.81 14.12 -19.36
C THR A 216 3.42 13.30 -20.49
N GLY A 217 2.62 12.42 -21.12
CA GLY A 217 3.09 11.43 -22.09
C GLY A 217 3.91 10.30 -21.48
N GLN A 218 4.10 10.28 -20.16
CA GLN A 218 4.91 9.30 -19.45
C GLN A 218 4.25 7.92 -19.47
N GLU A 219 5.04 6.88 -19.73
CA GLU A 219 4.59 5.50 -19.60
C GLU A 219 4.64 5.06 -18.13
N GLN A 220 3.58 4.40 -17.69
CA GLN A 220 3.43 3.84 -16.34
C GLN A 220 2.79 2.46 -16.44
N VAL A 221 2.99 1.63 -15.43
CA VAL A 221 2.24 0.38 -15.28
C VAL A 221 1.01 0.69 -14.45
N LEU A 222 -0.18 0.57 -15.03
CA LEU A 222 -1.42 0.69 -14.27
C LEU A 222 -1.89 -0.68 -13.83
N ARG A 223 -1.73 -0.99 -12.54
CA ARG A 223 -2.27 -2.22 -11.95
C ARG A 223 -3.72 -1.97 -11.50
N VAL A 224 -4.65 -2.74 -12.04
CA VAL A 224 -6.08 -2.64 -11.77
C VAL A 224 -6.53 -3.86 -10.98
N TYR A 225 -6.97 -3.66 -9.74
CA TYR A 225 -7.59 -4.69 -8.89
C TYR A 225 -9.08 -4.73 -9.18
N THR A 226 -9.52 -5.79 -9.85
CA THR A 226 -10.92 -5.94 -10.26
C THR A 226 -11.73 -6.50 -9.10
N VAL A 227 -12.74 -5.77 -8.65
CA VAL A 227 -13.68 -6.26 -7.63
C VAL A 227 -14.95 -6.78 -8.32
N PRO A 228 -15.31 -8.05 -8.10
CA PRO A 228 -16.56 -8.60 -8.62
C PRO A 228 -17.79 -7.87 -8.10
N TRP A 229 -18.75 -7.61 -8.99
CA TRP A 229 -20.07 -7.15 -8.57
C TRP A 229 -20.82 -8.20 -7.74
N THR A 230 -20.46 -9.48 -7.89
CA THR A 230 -20.99 -10.61 -7.10
C THR A 230 -20.16 -10.95 -5.85
N ALA A 231 -19.08 -10.21 -5.57
CA ALA A 231 -18.19 -10.53 -4.46
C ALA A 231 -18.94 -10.44 -3.13
N THR A 232 -18.70 -11.41 -2.24
CA THR A 232 -19.11 -11.30 -0.84
C THR A 232 -18.45 -10.07 -0.22
N HIS A 233 -19.04 -9.56 0.86
CA HIS A 233 -18.46 -8.43 1.58
C HIS A 233 -17.01 -8.74 2.01
N GLU A 234 -16.72 -9.97 2.48
CA GLU A 234 -15.36 -10.36 2.86
C GLU A 234 -14.39 -10.38 1.67
N LEU A 235 -14.79 -10.92 0.51
CA LEU A 235 -13.91 -10.96 -0.66
C LEU A 235 -13.63 -9.56 -1.20
N ARG A 236 -14.64 -8.69 -1.24
CA ARG A 236 -14.49 -7.28 -1.61
C ARG A 236 -13.52 -6.59 -0.64
N GLN A 237 -13.75 -6.73 0.66
CA GLN A 237 -12.88 -6.14 1.67
C GLN A 237 -11.43 -6.65 1.58
N ARG A 238 -11.21 -7.95 1.36
CA ARG A 238 -9.87 -8.51 1.15
C ARG A 238 -9.12 -7.92 -0.05
N ILE A 239 -9.81 -7.72 -1.18
CA ILE A 239 -9.20 -7.11 -2.39
C ILE A 239 -8.88 -5.63 -2.13
N GLU A 240 -9.80 -4.92 -1.46
CA GLU A 240 -9.60 -3.51 -1.09
C GLU A 240 -8.46 -3.33 -0.07
N ASP A 241 -8.39 -4.20 0.93
CA ASP A 241 -7.33 -4.21 1.95
C ASP A 241 -5.98 -4.52 1.32
N ARG A 242 -5.90 -5.48 0.38
CA ARG A 242 -4.66 -5.82 -0.32
C ARG A 242 -4.17 -4.68 -1.22
N CYS A 243 -5.06 -4.05 -1.96
CA CYS A 243 -4.71 -2.91 -2.82
C CYS A 243 -4.24 -1.72 -1.97
N SER A 244 -5.00 -1.39 -0.92
CA SER A 244 -4.65 -0.31 0.01
C SER A 244 -3.34 -0.61 0.73
N TRP A 245 -3.07 -1.87 1.06
CA TRP A 245 -1.83 -2.32 1.69
C TRP A 245 -0.62 -2.11 0.78
N GLU A 246 -0.64 -2.62 -0.46
CA GLU A 246 0.52 -2.48 -1.36
C GLU A 246 0.81 -1.01 -1.69
N ALA A 247 -0.25 -0.25 -1.97
CA ALA A 247 -0.12 1.18 -2.21
C ALA A 247 0.49 1.90 -1.02
N ARG A 248 0.02 1.60 0.20
CA ARG A 248 0.57 2.16 1.43
C ARG A 248 2.01 1.74 1.66
N VAL A 249 2.36 0.47 1.46
CA VAL A 249 3.73 -0.01 1.61
C VAL A 249 4.67 0.70 0.64
N LEU A 250 4.30 0.86 -0.63
CA LEU A 250 5.15 1.54 -1.60
C LEU A 250 5.30 3.05 -1.32
N VAL A 251 4.25 3.68 -0.76
CA VAL A 251 4.33 5.06 -0.25
C VAL A 251 5.21 5.16 1.00
N ASP A 252 5.05 4.24 1.96
CA ASP A 252 5.78 4.21 3.23
C ASP A 252 7.27 3.86 3.02
N VAL A 253 7.59 2.96 2.08
CA VAL A 253 8.98 2.73 1.66
C VAL A 253 9.57 4.01 1.07
N GLY A 254 8.79 4.76 0.30
CA GLY A 254 9.22 6.00 -0.34
C GLY A 254 10.03 5.78 -1.63
N ARG A 255 10.39 6.87 -2.30
CA ARG A 255 11.12 6.80 -3.58
C ARG A 255 12.59 6.41 -3.36
N HIS A 256 12.98 5.28 -3.92
CA HIS A 256 14.37 4.80 -3.93
C HIS A 256 14.77 4.33 -5.32
N ALA A 257 16.03 4.60 -5.71
CA ALA A 257 16.52 4.29 -7.05
C ALA A 257 16.44 2.79 -7.42
N ASN A 258 16.32 1.87 -6.46
CA ASN A 258 16.20 0.44 -6.72
C ASN A 258 14.87 -0.19 -6.31
N VAL A 259 13.85 0.61 -5.98
CA VAL A 259 12.49 0.16 -5.67
C VAL A 259 11.54 0.76 -6.70
N VAL A 260 10.59 -0.03 -7.24
CA VAL A 260 9.56 0.50 -8.12
C VAL A 260 8.76 1.57 -7.38
N ALA A 261 8.71 2.79 -7.94
CA ALA A 261 7.89 3.85 -7.38
C ALA A 261 6.40 3.62 -7.69
N ALA A 262 5.53 4.07 -6.79
CA ALA A 262 4.08 4.09 -6.98
C ALA A 262 3.54 5.51 -6.78
N ASP A 263 2.49 5.85 -7.52
CA ASP A 263 1.66 7.03 -7.24
C ASP A 263 0.45 6.61 -6.38
N PRO A 264 -0.26 7.56 -5.74
CA PRO A 264 -1.42 7.24 -4.92
C PRO A 264 -2.48 6.44 -5.71
N PRO A 265 -3.07 5.39 -5.09
CA PRO A 265 -4.08 4.59 -5.74
C PRO A 265 -5.38 5.38 -5.86
N PHE A 266 -6.19 5.03 -6.84
CA PHE A 266 -7.50 5.65 -7.03
C PHE A 266 -8.57 4.65 -7.44
N ARG A 267 -9.83 4.96 -7.13
CA ARG A 267 -10.98 4.12 -7.48
C ARG A 267 -11.62 4.57 -8.80
N GLU A 268 -12.00 3.59 -9.61
CA GLU A 268 -12.74 3.74 -10.87
C GLU A 268 -13.78 2.63 -11.04
N GLU A 269 -14.66 2.75 -12.06
CA GLU A 269 -15.67 1.72 -12.38
C GLU A 269 -15.05 0.33 -12.61
N ILE A 270 -13.83 0.28 -13.14
CA ILE A 270 -13.14 -0.97 -13.47
C ILE A 270 -12.42 -1.64 -12.28
N GLY A 271 -12.30 -0.94 -11.15
CA GLY A 271 -11.57 -1.43 -9.98
C GLY A 271 -10.76 -0.36 -9.25
N ILE A 272 -9.87 -0.80 -8.37
CA ILE A 272 -8.87 0.09 -7.75
C ILE A 272 -7.62 0.08 -8.62
N CYS A 273 -7.17 1.26 -9.04
CA CYS A 273 -6.04 1.44 -9.91
C CYS A 273 -4.83 1.95 -9.11
N LEU A 274 -3.70 1.26 -9.23
CA LEU A 274 -2.41 1.63 -8.65
C LEU A 274 -1.43 1.93 -9.79
N PRO A 275 -1.09 3.21 -10.02
CA PRO A 275 -0.06 3.58 -10.99
C PRO A 275 1.34 3.29 -10.42
N LEU A 276 2.13 2.55 -11.19
CA LEU A 276 3.49 2.15 -10.87
C LEU A 276 4.45 2.70 -11.93
N GLU A 277 5.71 2.92 -11.54
CA GLU A 277 6.80 3.22 -12.45
C GLU A 277 6.90 2.13 -13.53
N HIS A 278 6.90 2.54 -14.80
CA HIS A 278 7.28 1.65 -15.89
C HIS A 278 8.80 1.58 -16.00
N PHE A 279 9.35 0.38 -15.87
CA PHE A 279 10.77 0.11 -16.05
C PHE A 279 10.95 -0.90 -17.20
N GLY A 280 11.53 -0.47 -18.31
CA GLY A 280 11.68 -1.24 -19.56
C GLY A 280 12.73 -2.37 -19.53
N GLY A 281 12.96 -2.98 -18.36
CA GLY A 281 13.90 -4.09 -18.17
C GLY A 281 13.24 -5.47 -18.25
N ILE A 282 14.06 -6.52 -18.18
CA ILE A 282 13.64 -7.93 -18.09
C ILE A 282 13.76 -8.44 -16.67
N THR A 283 13.17 -9.60 -16.35
CA THR A 283 13.40 -10.18 -15.02
C THR A 283 14.83 -10.68 -14.85
N LEU A 284 15.31 -10.67 -13.61
CA LEU A 284 16.63 -11.20 -13.25
C LEU A 284 16.79 -12.67 -13.68
N GLY A 285 15.70 -13.45 -13.64
CA GLY A 285 15.69 -14.84 -14.10
C GLY A 285 16.02 -14.93 -15.60
N SER A 286 15.29 -14.19 -16.43
CA SER A 286 15.55 -14.14 -17.88
C SER A 286 16.92 -13.54 -18.22
N TRP A 287 17.38 -12.56 -17.44
CA TRP A 287 18.72 -11.99 -17.58
C TRP A 287 19.80 -13.07 -17.37
N VAL A 288 19.66 -13.91 -16.34
CA VAL A 288 20.56 -15.06 -16.09
C VAL A 288 20.48 -16.10 -17.21
N GLU A 289 19.28 -16.50 -17.62
CA GLU A 289 19.08 -17.54 -18.63
C GLU A 289 19.67 -17.14 -19.99
N ARG A 290 19.56 -15.86 -20.37
CA ARG A 290 20.10 -15.38 -21.65
C ARG A 290 21.61 -15.53 -21.74
N TYR A 291 22.34 -15.11 -20.72
CA TYR A 291 23.81 -15.27 -20.67
C TYR A 291 24.24 -16.74 -20.75
N LEU A 292 23.41 -17.68 -20.30
CA LEU A 292 23.68 -19.11 -20.43
C LEU A 292 23.34 -19.66 -21.83
N ALA A 293 22.31 -19.10 -22.49
CA ALA A 293 21.80 -19.57 -23.78
C ALA A 293 22.61 -19.07 -24.98
N GLU A 294 23.13 -17.84 -24.94
CA GLU A 294 23.84 -17.21 -26.06
C GLU A 294 25.25 -17.78 -26.30
N GLY A 295 25.75 -18.64 -25.41
CA GLY A 295 27.11 -19.17 -25.49
C GLY A 295 28.19 -18.10 -25.27
N GLU A 296 27.80 -16.90 -24.84
CA GLU A 296 28.72 -15.86 -24.38
C GLU A 296 29.40 -16.31 -23.08
N ALA A 297 30.62 -15.82 -22.85
CA ALA A 297 31.32 -16.11 -21.61
C ALA A 297 30.54 -15.46 -20.44
N TRP A 298 30.07 -16.29 -19.50
CA TRP A 298 29.43 -15.86 -18.26
C TRP A 298 30.24 -14.68 -17.66
N PRO A 299 29.62 -13.51 -17.42
CA PRO A 299 30.36 -12.28 -17.11
C PRO A 299 31.31 -12.40 -15.92
N ALA A 300 32.23 -11.45 -15.74
CA ALA A 300 33.12 -11.49 -14.58
C ALA A 300 32.27 -11.45 -13.29
N LEU A 301 32.73 -12.13 -12.21
CA LEU A 301 31.95 -12.23 -10.96
C LEU A 301 31.50 -10.87 -10.42
N ARG A 302 32.34 -9.84 -10.56
CA ARG A 302 31.97 -8.47 -10.15
C ARG A 302 30.78 -7.91 -10.92
N GLU A 303 30.70 -8.18 -12.23
CA GLU A 303 29.61 -7.71 -13.09
C GLU A 303 28.31 -8.43 -12.73
N ARG A 304 28.39 -9.74 -12.48
CA ARG A 304 27.25 -10.58 -12.06
C ARG A 304 26.65 -10.17 -10.71
N LEU A 305 27.45 -9.58 -9.83
CA LEU A 305 27.03 -9.16 -8.51
C LEU A 305 26.57 -7.70 -8.44
N ARG A 306 26.64 -6.93 -9.54
CA ARG A 306 26.08 -5.57 -9.59
C ARG A 306 24.56 -5.56 -9.34
N PRO A 307 23.74 -6.39 -10.03
CA PRO A 307 22.32 -6.48 -9.72
C PRO A 307 22.06 -6.89 -8.27
N TRP A 308 22.82 -7.86 -7.75
CA TRP A 308 22.72 -8.30 -6.35
C TRP A 308 22.91 -7.15 -5.37
N GLY A 309 23.94 -6.31 -5.58
CA GLY A 309 24.21 -5.15 -4.74
C GLY A 309 23.10 -4.11 -4.77
N ARG A 310 22.47 -3.87 -5.93
CA ARG A 310 21.32 -2.96 -6.06
C ARG A 310 20.06 -3.50 -5.37
N VAL A 311 19.80 -4.80 -5.49
CA VAL A 311 18.71 -5.48 -4.75
C VAL A 311 18.95 -5.39 -3.24
N ALA A 312 20.18 -5.61 -2.77
CA ALA A 312 20.52 -5.49 -1.36
C ALA A 312 20.35 -4.05 -0.83
N ARG A 313 20.67 -3.03 -1.63
CA ARG A 313 20.38 -1.62 -1.28
C ARG A 313 18.88 -1.34 -1.17
N ALA A 314 18.09 -1.86 -2.10
CA ALA A 314 16.63 -1.74 -2.05
C ALA A 314 16.05 -2.35 -0.76
N LEU A 315 16.50 -3.55 -0.38
CA LEU A 315 16.07 -4.20 0.86
C LEU A 315 16.55 -3.46 2.11
N HIS A 316 17.81 -3.02 2.14
CA HIS A 316 18.33 -2.24 3.27
C HIS A 316 17.51 -0.96 3.49
N PHE A 317 17.17 -0.26 2.40
CA PHE A 317 16.33 0.92 2.45
C PHE A 317 14.92 0.60 2.96
N ALA A 318 14.26 -0.44 2.41
CA ALA A 318 12.94 -0.87 2.87
C ALA A 318 12.94 -1.28 4.36
N HIS A 319 13.95 -2.02 4.82
CA HIS A 319 14.10 -2.40 6.23
C HIS A 319 14.24 -1.19 7.15
N GLY A 320 14.91 -0.12 6.68
CA GLY A 320 15.02 1.16 7.40
C GLY A 320 13.69 1.87 7.59
N GLN A 321 12.71 1.62 6.72
CA GLN A 321 11.32 2.10 6.85
C GLN A 321 10.41 1.08 7.57
N GLY A 322 10.98 0.05 8.20
CA GLY A 322 10.23 -0.99 8.88
C GLY A 322 9.49 -1.97 7.96
N VAL A 323 9.85 -2.01 6.68
CA VAL A 323 9.20 -2.86 5.66
C VAL A 323 10.08 -4.05 5.30
N VAL A 324 9.56 -5.27 5.47
CA VAL A 324 10.19 -6.54 5.06
C VAL A 324 9.53 -7.02 3.77
N HIS A 325 10.31 -7.36 2.74
CA HIS A 325 9.78 -7.77 1.42
C HIS A 325 9.07 -9.13 1.48
N ARG A 326 9.63 -10.07 2.27
CA ARG A 326 9.15 -11.44 2.54
C ARG A 326 9.26 -12.46 1.41
N LEU A 327 9.16 -12.03 0.15
CA LEU A 327 9.07 -12.95 -1.00
C LEU A 327 9.92 -12.49 -2.19
N LEU A 328 11.14 -12.03 -1.90
CA LEU A 328 12.12 -11.64 -2.91
C LEU A 328 12.51 -12.85 -3.78
N ARG A 329 12.39 -12.70 -5.10
CA ARG A 329 12.68 -13.73 -6.09
C ARG A 329 13.05 -13.12 -7.45
N PRO A 330 13.67 -13.86 -8.38
CA PRO A 330 14.12 -13.31 -9.66
C PRO A 330 13.02 -12.64 -10.49
N GLU A 331 11.77 -13.11 -10.38
CA GLU A 331 10.64 -12.64 -11.19
C GLU A 331 10.11 -11.25 -10.77
N VAL A 332 10.45 -10.80 -9.55
CA VAL A 332 10.08 -9.47 -9.03
C VAL A 332 11.26 -8.48 -9.04
N ILE A 333 12.37 -8.88 -9.66
CA ILE A 333 13.55 -8.03 -9.82
C ILE A 333 13.68 -7.74 -11.31
N LEU A 334 13.44 -6.49 -11.70
CA LEU A 334 13.60 -6.03 -13.07
C LEU A 334 15.02 -5.49 -13.25
N VAL A 335 15.67 -5.88 -14.34
CA VAL A 335 17.05 -5.56 -14.68
C VAL A 335 17.06 -4.90 -16.05
N GLU A 336 17.71 -3.74 -16.16
CA GLU A 336 17.91 -3.05 -17.43
C GLU A 336 18.65 -3.97 -18.39
N ASP A 337 18.07 -4.15 -19.57
CA ASP A 337 18.62 -5.07 -20.53
C ASP A 337 19.84 -4.49 -21.28
N GLN A 338 20.82 -5.32 -21.59
CA GLN A 338 22.01 -5.01 -22.42
C GLN A 338 22.95 -3.91 -21.87
N ALA A 339 22.71 -3.40 -20.66
CA ALA A 339 23.60 -2.44 -20.01
C ALA A 339 24.79 -3.15 -19.30
N ARG A 340 26.00 -2.59 -19.43
CA ARG A 340 27.20 -3.08 -18.71
C ARG A 340 27.10 -2.91 -17.19
N ASP A 341 26.35 -1.91 -16.75
CA ASP A 341 26.06 -1.64 -15.34
C ASP A 341 24.55 -1.46 -15.18
N PRO A 342 23.78 -2.58 -15.24
CA PRO A 342 22.35 -2.52 -15.46
C PRO A 342 21.63 -1.95 -14.25
N ASP A 343 20.68 -1.05 -14.50
CA ASP A 343 19.77 -0.62 -13.45
C ASP A 343 18.82 -1.71 -12.99
N VAL A 344 18.37 -1.59 -11.75
CA VAL A 344 17.50 -2.58 -11.12
C VAL A 344 16.36 -1.89 -10.41
N ARG A 345 15.16 -2.43 -10.59
CA ARG A 345 13.96 -2.10 -9.81
C ARG A 345 13.41 -3.36 -9.15
N VAL A 346 13.28 -3.32 -7.83
CA VAL A 346 12.60 -4.36 -7.05
C VAL A 346 11.11 -4.01 -6.98
N SER A 347 10.27 -4.95 -7.40
CA SER A 347 8.80 -4.89 -7.34
C SER A 347 8.24 -5.96 -6.39
N GLY A 348 6.92 -6.16 -6.37
CA GLY A 348 6.30 -7.26 -5.62
C GLY A 348 6.25 -7.05 -4.11
N PHE A 349 5.95 -5.82 -3.67
CA PHE A 349 5.70 -5.48 -2.26
C PHE A 349 4.26 -5.80 -1.82
N ASP A 350 3.46 -6.42 -2.68
CA ASP A 350 2.06 -6.80 -2.45
C ASP A 350 1.85 -7.75 -1.26
N LEU A 351 2.92 -8.41 -0.82
CA LEU A 351 2.94 -9.33 0.32
C LEU A 351 3.91 -8.90 1.44
N ALA A 352 4.40 -7.66 1.41
CA ALA A 352 5.40 -7.14 2.36
C ALA A 352 4.84 -7.00 3.80
N LYS A 353 5.72 -6.99 4.82
CA LYS A 353 5.37 -6.77 6.25
C LYS A 353 5.77 -5.38 6.68
N GLN A 354 4.90 -4.71 7.42
CA GLN A 354 5.28 -3.57 8.24
C GLN A 354 5.47 -4.06 9.68
N LEU A 355 6.59 -3.74 10.31
CA LEU A 355 6.94 -4.24 11.63
C LEU A 355 6.06 -3.66 12.77
N ASP A 356 5.41 -2.50 12.52
CA ASP A 356 4.67 -1.74 13.55
C ASP A 356 3.14 -1.76 13.39
N SER A 357 2.59 -2.38 12.34
CA SER A 357 1.13 -2.48 12.14
C SER A 357 0.70 -3.94 12.08
N GLY A 358 -0.17 -4.37 13.01
CA GLY A 358 -0.72 -5.73 13.08
C GLY A 358 -1.65 -6.14 11.93
N LEU A 359 -1.56 -5.50 10.76
CA LEU A 359 -2.33 -5.81 9.57
C LEU A 359 -1.50 -6.71 8.64
N THR A 360 -2.05 -7.87 8.28
CA THR A 360 -1.41 -8.81 7.36
C THR A 360 -2.45 -9.45 6.43
N VAL A 361 -2.20 -9.37 5.13
CA VAL A 361 -2.98 -10.06 4.09
C VAL A 361 -2.51 -11.52 4.00
N THR A 362 -3.38 -12.47 4.30
CA THR A 362 -3.11 -13.91 4.14
C THR A 362 -3.25 -14.31 2.67
N GLY A 363 -2.13 -14.68 2.02
CA GLY A 363 -2.09 -15.13 0.64
C GLY A 363 -2.46 -16.62 0.48
N SER A 364 -3.36 -16.89 -0.45
CA SER A 364 -3.81 -18.23 -0.86
C SER A 364 -2.73 -18.96 -1.70
N HIS A 365 -2.64 -20.28 -1.52
CA HIS A 365 -1.91 -21.29 -2.32
C HIS A 365 -0.56 -20.88 -2.95
N VAL A 366 0.52 -21.11 -2.20
CA VAL A 366 1.90 -21.02 -2.68
C VAL A 366 2.17 -22.14 -3.71
N ALA A 367 2.36 -21.76 -4.97
CA ALA A 367 2.87 -22.67 -6.00
C ALA A 367 4.32 -23.10 -5.70
N ASP A 368 4.68 -24.34 -6.07
CA ASP A 368 5.91 -25.07 -5.76
C ASP A 368 7.22 -24.30 -6.10
N GLU A 369 7.20 -23.42 -7.11
CA GLU A 369 8.37 -22.65 -7.58
C GLU A 369 8.81 -21.54 -6.61
N ARG A 370 7.89 -21.01 -5.77
CA ARG A 370 8.22 -20.01 -4.73
C ARG A 370 9.08 -20.59 -3.60
N LEU A 371 9.11 -21.92 -3.47
CA LEU A 371 9.75 -22.60 -2.35
C LEU A 371 11.28 -22.54 -2.39
N VAL A 372 11.91 -22.10 -3.48
CA VAL A 372 13.38 -21.98 -3.58
C VAL A 372 13.90 -20.76 -2.83
N TRP A 373 13.19 -19.64 -2.95
CA TRP A 373 13.67 -18.33 -2.48
C TRP A 373 13.18 -18.01 -1.07
N THR A 374 12.14 -18.70 -0.61
CA THR A 374 11.48 -18.44 0.68
C THR A 374 12.31 -18.99 1.85
N ALA A 375 12.51 -18.16 2.87
CA ALA A 375 13.25 -18.52 4.07
C ALA A 375 12.55 -19.64 4.87
N PRO A 376 13.29 -20.52 5.57
CA PRO A 376 12.73 -21.62 6.36
C PRO A 376 11.66 -21.21 7.37
N GLU A 377 11.85 -20.09 8.06
CA GLU A 377 10.92 -19.56 9.04
C GLU A 377 9.62 -19.06 8.39
N VAL A 378 9.70 -18.39 7.24
CA VAL A 378 8.54 -17.90 6.48
C VAL A 378 7.72 -19.05 5.89
N LEU A 379 8.37 -20.16 5.54
CA LEU A 379 7.68 -21.38 5.09
C LEU A 379 6.91 -22.09 6.21
N ARG A 380 7.38 -21.98 7.46
CA ARG A 380 6.69 -22.59 8.61
C ARG A 380 5.55 -21.71 9.09
N ASP A 381 5.83 -20.42 9.21
CA ASP A 381 4.87 -19.40 9.60
C ASP A 381 5.12 -18.15 8.75
N PHE A 382 4.14 -17.83 7.92
CA PHE A 382 4.20 -16.67 7.03
C PHE A 382 4.32 -15.35 7.79
N HIS A 383 3.87 -15.29 9.05
CA HIS A 383 3.94 -14.11 9.91
C HIS A 383 5.28 -13.97 10.62
N ALA A 384 6.12 -15.00 10.65
CA ALA A 384 7.45 -14.97 11.27
C ALA A 384 8.49 -14.19 10.44
N ALA A 385 8.12 -13.61 9.30
CA ALA A 385 9.02 -12.83 8.47
C ALA A 385 9.60 -11.61 9.22
N GLU A 386 10.90 -11.44 9.10
CA GLU A 386 11.70 -10.34 9.67
C GLU A 386 12.78 -9.89 8.65
N PRO A 387 13.50 -8.77 8.88
CA PRO A 387 14.56 -8.31 7.96
C PRO A 387 15.60 -9.38 7.59
N ARG A 388 15.88 -10.30 8.53
CA ARG A 388 16.78 -11.42 8.32
C ARG A 388 16.21 -12.49 7.39
N SER A 389 14.90 -12.59 7.22
CA SER A 389 14.25 -13.49 6.24
C SER A 389 14.61 -13.11 4.80
N ASP A 390 14.65 -11.82 4.48
CA ASP A 390 15.05 -11.34 3.16
C ASP A 390 16.53 -11.64 2.85
N GLN A 391 17.38 -11.77 3.88
CA GLN A 391 18.78 -12.18 3.71
C GLN A 391 18.91 -13.62 3.16
N PHE A 392 17.99 -14.52 3.52
CA PHE A 392 17.99 -15.88 2.97
C PHE A 392 17.76 -15.85 1.45
N ALA A 393 16.79 -15.06 0.99
CA ALA A 393 16.53 -14.86 -0.43
C ALA A 393 17.74 -14.23 -1.13
N LEU A 394 18.40 -13.23 -0.52
CA LEU A 394 19.66 -12.67 -1.01
C LEU A 394 20.77 -13.71 -1.12
N GLY A 395 20.86 -14.66 -0.19
CA GLY A 395 21.82 -15.77 -0.24
C GLY A 395 21.56 -16.72 -1.41
N ALA A 396 20.29 -17.05 -1.66
CA ALA A 396 19.89 -17.86 -2.79
C ALA A 396 20.17 -17.14 -4.13
N LEU A 397 19.86 -15.84 -4.21
CA LEU A 397 20.16 -14.99 -5.37
C LEU A 397 21.67 -14.83 -5.61
N LEU A 398 22.47 -14.71 -4.54
CA LEU A 398 23.93 -14.68 -4.63
C LEU A 398 24.44 -15.96 -5.32
N GLY A 399 23.90 -17.12 -4.93
CA GLY A 399 24.23 -18.40 -5.54
C GLY A 399 23.81 -18.50 -7.00
N LEU A 400 22.60 -18.04 -7.34
CA LEU A 400 22.11 -17.97 -8.72
C LEU A 400 23.06 -17.13 -9.60
N LEU A 401 23.40 -15.92 -9.17
CA LEU A 401 24.25 -15.00 -9.94
C LEU A 401 25.72 -15.47 -9.96
N ALA A 402 26.18 -16.15 -8.91
CA ALA A 402 27.53 -16.70 -8.87
C ALA A 402 27.70 -17.94 -9.76
N THR A 403 26.67 -18.76 -9.94
CA THR A 403 26.80 -20.08 -10.60
C THR A 403 25.96 -20.23 -11.87
N GLY A 404 25.07 -19.28 -12.16
CA GLY A 404 24.08 -19.35 -13.24
C GLY A 404 22.88 -20.24 -12.91
N ARG A 405 22.84 -20.91 -11.74
CA ARG A 405 21.76 -21.83 -11.37
C ARG A 405 21.45 -21.78 -9.87
N PRO A 406 20.22 -22.12 -9.45
CA PRO A 406 19.90 -22.21 -8.03
C PRO A 406 20.80 -23.22 -7.30
N LEU A 407 21.19 -22.90 -6.06
CA LEU A 407 22.05 -23.78 -5.24
C LEU A 407 21.35 -25.06 -4.77
N PHE A 408 20.03 -25.02 -4.71
CA PHE A 408 19.18 -26.13 -4.31
C PHE A 408 17.81 -26.01 -5.00
N PRO A 409 17.09 -27.13 -5.18
CA PRO A 409 15.84 -27.15 -5.94
C PRO A 409 14.63 -26.65 -5.14
N SER A 410 14.72 -26.59 -3.81
CA SER A 410 13.73 -25.96 -2.92
C SER A 410 14.31 -25.80 -1.51
N THR A 411 13.78 -24.87 -0.72
CA THR A 411 14.13 -24.71 0.71
C THR A 411 13.81 -25.98 1.50
N LYS A 412 12.77 -26.73 1.12
CA LYS A 412 12.48 -28.06 1.71
C LYS A 412 13.63 -29.05 1.47
N ALA A 413 14.15 -29.12 0.24
CA ALA A 413 15.30 -29.97 -0.09
C ALA A 413 16.59 -29.50 0.61
N TYR A 414 16.78 -28.19 0.76
CA TYR A 414 17.88 -27.60 1.53
C TYR A 414 17.81 -28.01 3.02
N LEU A 415 16.62 -27.95 3.64
CA LEU A 415 16.41 -28.38 5.03
C LEU A 415 16.60 -29.89 5.21
N GLN A 416 16.15 -30.71 4.26
CA GLN A 416 16.37 -32.16 4.27
C GLN A 416 17.86 -32.53 4.23
N ARG A 417 18.71 -31.66 3.68
CA ARG A 417 20.18 -31.80 3.68
C ARG A 417 20.85 -31.19 4.92
N GLY A 418 20.07 -30.93 5.97
CA GLY A 418 20.58 -30.40 7.24
C GLY A 418 20.88 -28.89 7.21
N GLY A 419 20.27 -28.14 6.29
CA GLY A 419 20.44 -26.68 6.24
C GLY A 419 21.83 -26.24 5.80
N LYS A 420 22.47 -26.99 4.89
CA LYS A 420 23.78 -26.64 4.33
C LYS A 420 23.66 -26.48 2.83
N ALA A 421 24.00 -25.29 2.34
CA ALA A 421 24.11 -25.06 0.91
C ALA A 421 25.41 -25.67 0.36
N PRO A 422 25.50 -26.01 -0.93
CA PRO A 422 26.78 -26.32 -1.56
C PRO A 422 27.73 -25.13 -1.50
N SER A 423 29.04 -25.38 -1.36
CA SER A 423 30.04 -24.31 -1.43
C SER A 423 30.15 -23.76 -2.85
N LEU A 424 30.16 -22.45 -3.02
CA LEU A 424 30.27 -21.81 -4.33
C LEU A 424 31.60 -22.17 -5.01
N SER A 425 32.70 -22.19 -4.25
CA SER A 425 34.02 -22.54 -4.78
C SER A 425 34.19 -24.03 -5.16
N GLU A 426 33.32 -24.91 -4.65
CA GLU A 426 33.26 -26.32 -5.07
C GLU A 426 32.46 -26.49 -6.37
N LEU A 427 31.44 -25.65 -6.57
CA LEU A 427 30.63 -25.64 -7.79
C LEU A 427 31.37 -25.00 -8.97
N ASP A 428 32.15 -23.94 -8.71
CA ASP A 428 33.03 -23.30 -9.68
C ASP A 428 34.34 -22.85 -8.99
N ALA A 429 35.44 -23.52 -9.34
CA ALA A 429 36.77 -23.26 -8.79
C ALA A 429 37.31 -21.85 -9.09
N HIS A 430 36.70 -21.11 -10.02
CA HIS A 430 37.08 -19.71 -10.30
C HIS A 430 36.50 -18.73 -9.27
N LEU A 431 35.52 -19.13 -8.47
CA LEU A 431 34.90 -18.29 -7.46
C LEU A 431 35.78 -18.15 -6.20
N PRO A 432 35.87 -16.96 -5.58
CA PRO A 432 36.61 -16.77 -4.33
C PRO A 432 36.06 -17.64 -3.20
N LYS A 433 36.92 -18.42 -2.53
CA LYS A 433 36.56 -19.19 -1.33
C LYS A 433 35.95 -18.34 -0.20
N GLY A 434 36.28 -17.05 -0.15
CA GLY A 434 35.71 -16.12 0.81
C GLY A 434 34.18 -15.99 0.69
N LEU A 435 33.62 -16.20 -0.51
CA LEU A 435 32.18 -16.15 -0.72
C LEU A 435 31.44 -17.34 -0.13
N ASP A 436 32.10 -18.48 0.09
CA ASP A 436 31.46 -19.67 0.67
C ASP A 436 30.91 -19.35 2.06
N ALA A 437 31.74 -18.73 2.92
CA ALA A 437 31.33 -18.37 4.27
C ALA A 437 30.18 -17.34 4.28
N VAL A 438 30.19 -16.39 3.33
CA VAL A 438 29.14 -15.37 3.22
C VAL A 438 27.83 -16.00 2.75
N ALA A 439 27.87 -16.86 1.73
CA ALA A 439 26.70 -17.57 1.22
C ALA A 439 26.09 -18.48 2.30
N GLN A 440 26.91 -19.22 3.06
CA GLN A 440 26.43 -20.07 4.15
C GLN A 440 25.78 -19.24 5.27
N LYS A 441 26.37 -18.08 5.63
CA LYS A 441 25.81 -17.22 6.67
C LYS A 441 24.49 -16.57 6.23
N LEU A 442 24.38 -16.09 4.98
CA LEU A 442 23.11 -15.60 4.42
C LEU A 442 22.02 -16.68 4.41
N LEU A 443 22.40 -17.91 4.05
CA LEU A 443 21.49 -19.05 3.93
C LEU A 443 21.26 -19.79 5.25
N ALA A 444 21.74 -19.29 6.40
CA ALA A 444 21.60 -20.01 7.66
C ALA A 444 20.12 -20.33 7.96
N ALA A 445 19.86 -21.55 8.44
CA ALA A 445 18.50 -22.04 8.65
C ALA A 445 17.74 -21.28 9.74
N ARG A 446 18.47 -20.71 10.69
CA ARG A 446 17.95 -19.83 11.75
C ARG A 446 18.28 -18.38 11.41
N PRO A 447 17.33 -17.44 11.53
CA PRO A 447 17.60 -16.02 11.27
C PRO A 447 18.71 -15.43 12.14
N GLU A 448 18.78 -15.82 13.42
CA GLU A 448 19.76 -15.32 14.38
C GLU A 448 21.22 -15.61 13.95
N ASP A 449 21.43 -16.68 13.18
CA ASP A 449 22.74 -17.11 12.68
C ASP A 449 23.18 -16.35 11.41
N ARG A 450 22.30 -15.50 10.84
CA ARG A 450 22.58 -14.67 9.67
C ARG A 450 23.31 -13.38 10.06
N PHE A 451 23.49 -12.46 9.11
CA PHE A 451 24.07 -11.15 9.41
C PHE A 451 23.08 -10.30 10.22
N GLU A 452 23.59 -9.37 11.01
CA GLU A 452 22.76 -8.47 11.80
C GLU A 452 21.88 -7.59 10.91
N SER A 453 22.42 -7.18 9.75
CA SER A 453 21.71 -6.39 8.74
C SER A 453 22.14 -6.73 7.32
N VAL A 454 21.30 -6.35 6.35
CA VAL A 454 21.64 -6.44 4.92
C VAL A 454 22.89 -5.61 4.59
N GLN A 455 23.12 -4.49 5.27
CA GLN A 455 24.31 -3.66 5.10
C GLN A 455 25.59 -4.41 5.50
N GLU A 456 25.56 -5.18 6.60
CA GLU A 456 26.68 -6.02 7.00
C GLU A 456 26.95 -7.13 5.97
N ALA A 457 25.88 -7.76 5.46
CA ALA A 457 25.99 -8.77 4.40
C ALA A 457 26.61 -8.21 3.10
N MET A 458 26.23 -6.99 2.69
CA MET A 458 26.81 -6.32 1.52
C MET A 458 28.32 -6.12 1.66
N ARG A 459 28.77 -5.61 2.82
CA ARG A 459 30.20 -5.44 3.12
C ARG A 459 30.96 -6.78 3.05
N ALA A 460 30.36 -7.84 3.59
CA ALA A 460 30.96 -9.17 3.56
C ALA A 460 31.12 -9.72 2.12
N VAL A 461 30.16 -9.48 1.23
CA VAL A 461 30.25 -9.86 -0.19
C VAL A 461 31.33 -9.04 -0.92
N GLU A 462 31.41 -7.73 -0.68
CA GLU A 462 32.46 -6.87 -1.24
C GLU A 462 33.87 -7.34 -0.80
N ASP A 463 34.08 -7.57 0.49
CA ASP A 463 35.35 -8.05 1.03
C ASP A 463 35.76 -9.42 0.44
N ALA A 464 34.78 -10.32 0.29
CA ALA A 464 35.00 -11.65 -0.28
C ALA A 464 35.36 -11.62 -1.77
N THR A 465 34.90 -10.60 -2.51
CA THR A 465 35.14 -10.46 -3.97
C THR A 465 36.38 -9.65 -4.32
N VAL A 466 36.89 -8.81 -3.40
CA VAL A 466 38.12 -8.02 -3.60
C VAL A 466 39.40 -8.82 -3.32
N ARG A 467 39.35 -9.87 -2.48
CA ARG A 467 40.52 -10.66 -2.04
C ARG A 467 41.07 -11.66 -3.09
N ARG A 468 41.44 -11.17 -4.28
CA ARG A 468 42.28 -11.91 -5.25
C ARG A 468 43.47 -11.08 -5.72
N ALA A 469 44.32 -10.67 -4.78
CA ALA A 469 45.72 -10.31 -5.02
C ALA A 469 46.50 -10.52 -3.72
N GLY A 470 47.02 -11.73 -3.54
CA GLY A 470 47.77 -12.09 -2.35
C GLY A 470 49.12 -11.37 -2.29
N ARG A 471 49.32 -10.56 -1.25
CA ARG A 471 50.57 -10.52 -0.48
C ARG A 471 50.29 -9.92 0.90
N ARG A 472 50.41 -10.73 1.94
CA ARG A 472 50.51 -10.26 3.33
C ARG A 472 51.82 -9.48 3.45
N VAL A 473 51.75 -8.18 3.75
CA VAL A 473 52.87 -7.39 4.29
C VAL A 473 52.50 -7.07 5.74
N PRO A 474 53.40 -7.35 6.71
CA PRO A 474 53.14 -7.04 8.11
C PRO A 474 53.06 -5.52 8.32
N SER A 475 52.16 -5.15 9.24
CA SER A 475 51.98 -3.85 9.89
C SER A 475 53.08 -2.80 9.60
N GLY A 476 52.79 -1.90 8.66
CA GLY A 476 53.52 -0.67 8.45
C GLY A 476 52.51 0.44 8.20
N LYS A 477 52.41 1.38 9.13
CA LYS A 477 51.65 2.63 8.96
C LYS A 477 52.12 3.31 7.67
N ALA A 478 51.21 3.49 6.72
CA ALA A 478 51.37 4.37 5.56
C ALA A 478 50.08 5.19 5.41
N PRO A 479 50.17 6.41 4.86
CA PRO A 479 49.43 7.58 5.32
C PRO A 479 47.95 7.46 4.99
N GLY A 480 47.11 7.83 5.96
CA GLY A 480 45.67 7.87 5.76
C GLY A 480 45.32 8.70 4.53
N ALA A 481 44.31 8.25 3.79
CA ALA A 481 43.51 9.16 2.97
C ALA A 481 43.26 10.43 3.80
N PRO A 482 43.33 11.64 3.19
CA PRO A 482 43.13 12.87 3.94
C PRO A 482 41.89 12.67 4.79
N LYS A 483 42.08 12.71 6.11
CA LYS A 483 40.98 12.66 7.06
C LYS A 483 40.09 13.81 6.60
N LEU A 484 38.90 13.49 6.09
CA LEU A 484 37.90 14.49 5.79
C LEU A 484 37.76 15.30 7.07
N ASP A 485 38.15 16.57 7.03
CA ASP A 485 37.90 17.47 8.15
C ASP A 485 36.41 17.79 8.07
N PRO A 486 35.56 17.26 8.97
CA PRO A 486 34.12 17.48 8.90
C PRO A 486 33.76 18.97 9.11
N GLU A 487 34.69 19.77 9.63
CA GLU A 487 34.51 21.21 9.88
C GLU A 487 35.02 22.09 8.73
N ASP A 488 35.83 21.56 7.82
CA ASP A 488 36.45 22.31 6.71
C ASP A 488 36.50 21.48 5.42
N LEU A 489 35.33 21.21 4.84
CA LEU A 489 35.24 20.53 3.55
C LEU A 489 35.66 21.50 2.43
N VAL A 490 36.79 21.22 1.79
CA VAL A 490 37.32 22.04 0.70
C VAL A 490 36.61 21.75 -0.64
N PRO A 491 36.52 22.73 -1.57
CA PRO A 491 36.05 22.48 -2.93
C PRO A 491 36.74 21.28 -3.60
N GLY A 492 35.96 20.47 -4.33
CA GLY A 492 36.39 19.19 -4.92
C GLY A 492 36.33 17.99 -3.96
N THR A 493 36.01 18.21 -2.67
CA THR A 493 35.83 17.11 -1.72
C THR A 493 34.60 16.28 -2.09
N ARG A 494 34.76 14.96 -2.24
CA ARG A 494 33.66 14.04 -2.51
C ARG A 494 33.04 13.50 -1.23
N LEU A 495 31.73 13.62 -1.11
CA LEU A 495 30.93 13.04 -0.04
C LEU A 495 30.16 11.84 -0.62
N GLY A 496 30.64 10.64 -0.33
CA GLY A 496 30.10 9.41 -0.91
C GLY A 496 30.29 9.34 -2.43
N SER A 497 29.34 8.72 -3.14
CA SER A 497 29.28 8.66 -4.61
C SER A 497 28.46 9.79 -5.23
N ASP A 498 27.70 10.53 -4.42
CA ASP A 498 26.56 11.28 -4.90
C ASP A 498 26.80 12.80 -4.89
N TYR A 499 27.74 13.28 -4.07
CA TYR A 499 27.98 14.72 -3.91
C TYR A 499 29.46 15.10 -4.01
N GLU A 500 29.72 16.24 -4.65
CA GLU A 500 31.03 16.90 -4.68
C GLU A 500 30.87 18.33 -4.16
N ILE A 501 31.66 18.71 -3.13
CA ILE A 501 31.63 20.07 -2.58
C ILE A 501 32.15 21.05 -3.62
N VAL A 502 31.36 22.07 -3.92
CA VAL A 502 31.71 23.14 -4.85
C VAL A 502 32.26 24.34 -4.09
N ASP A 503 31.59 24.76 -3.02
CA ASP A 503 32.01 25.89 -2.21
C ASP A 503 31.42 25.84 -0.80
N ARG A 504 31.96 26.59 0.15
CA ARG A 504 31.36 26.82 1.46
C ARG A 504 30.60 28.14 1.44
N ILE A 505 29.28 28.07 1.62
CA ILE A 505 28.38 29.22 1.44
C ILE A 505 27.85 29.81 2.75
N GLY A 506 28.06 29.16 3.90
CA GLY A 506 27.69 29.71 5.19
C GLY A 506 28.34 28.99 6.37
N ILE A 507 28.58 29.72 7.47
CA ILE A 507 29.11 29.18 8.73
C ILE A 507 28.21 29.67 9.86
N GLY A 508 27.60 28.74 10.58
CA GLY A 508 26.76 29.02 11.75
C GLY A 508 27.33 28.44 13.05
N GLY A 509 26.67 28.78 14.17
CA GLY A 509 27.03 28.29 15.49
C GLY A 509 26.82 26.79 15.70
N LEU A 510 25.80 26.21 15.04
CA LEU A 510 25.45 24.79 15.13
C LEU A 510 25.76 24.00 13.85
N SER A 511 25.94 24.66 12.71
CA SER A 511 26.12 23.99 11.42
C SER A 511 26.97 24.80 10.45
N THR A 512 27.54 24.13 9.45
CA THR A 512 28.21 24.75 8.30
C THR A 512 27.45 24.40 7.02
N VAL A 513 27.24 25.37 6.14
CA VAL A 513 26.47 25.19 4.88
C VAL A 513 27.42 25.18 3.69
N TYR A 514 27.35 24.13 2.88
CA TYR A 514 28.15 23.95 1.68
C TYR A 514 27.27 23.91 0.43
N LEU A 515 27.75 24.51 -0.65
CA LEU A 515 27.25 24.25 -1.99
C LEU A 515 27.86 22.96 -2.49
N ALA A 516 27.05 22.02 -2.97
CA ALA A 516 27.51 20.76 -3.52
C ALA A 516 26.87 20.48 -4.87
N LEU A 517 27.60 19.80 -5.75
CA LEU A 517 27.10 19.24 -6.99
C LEU A 517 26.60 17.81 -6.72
N HIS A 518 25.32 17.55 -6.95
CA HIS A 518 24.77 16.21 -6.91
C HIS A 518 25.11 15.48 -8.22
N LEU A 519 26.15 14.64 -8.18
CA LEU A 519 26.79 14.01 -9.34
C LEU A 519 25.82 13.23 -10.25
N PRO A 520 24.83 12.46 -9.73
CA PRO A 520 23.88 11.75 -10.58
C PRO A 520 22.98 12.67 -11.41
N SER A 521 22.52 13.79 -10.81
CA SER A 521 21.58 14.71 -11.46
C SER A 521 22.24 15.89 -12.16
N GLY A 522 23.51 16.17 -11.87
CA GLY A 522 24.20 17.39 -12.29
C GLY A 522 23.69 18.68 -11.64
N GLN A 523 22.72 18.61 -10.72
CA GLN A 523 22.13 19.79 -10.07
C GLN A 523 22.91 20.21 -8.81
N GLN A 524 22.89 21.50 -8.51
CA GLN A 524 23.45 22.03 -7.27
C GLN A 524 22.49 21.85 -6.08
N ARG A 525 23.05 21.65 -4.89
CA ARG A 525 22.36 21.48 -3.60
C ARG A 525 23.04 22.28 -2.50
N ALA A 526 22.27 22.67 -1.49
CA ALA A 526 22.81 23.22 -0.25
C ALA A 526 22.85 22.12 0.82
N LEU A 527 24.03 21.85 1.36
CA LEU A 527 24.26 20.86 2.40
C LEU A 527 24.54 21.57 3.72
N LYS A 528 23.59 21.55 4.65
CA LYS A 528 23.77 22.06 6.02
C LYS A 528 24.27 20.90 6.89
N VAL A 529 25.53 20.97 7.32
CA VAL A 529 26.23 19.92 8.07
C VAL A 529 26.31 20.32 9.54
N ALA A 530 25.83 19.48 10.45
CA ALA A 530 25.91 19.71 11.89
C ALA A 530 27.36 19.74 12.40
N ARG A 531 27.62 20.54 13.45
CA ARG A 531 28.86 20.49 14.23
C ARG A 531 28.94 19.19 15.08
N PRO A 532 30.14 18.80 15.59
CA PRO A 532 30.34 17.61 16.44
C PRO A 532 29.70 17.72 17.84
N ASN A 533 28.40 17.91 17.93
CA ASN A 533 27.69 17.79 19.19
C ASN A 533 26.23 17.41 18.96
N ASP A 534 25.66 16.73 19.95
CA ASP A 534 24.30 16.20 19.85
C ASP A 534 23.26 17.33 19.70
N ALA A 535 23.50 18.48 20.33
CA ALA A 535 22.64 19.66 20.19
C ALA A 535 22.53 20.16 18.74
N ALA A 536 23.63 20.10 17.97
CA ALA A 536 23.66 20.47 16.57
C ALA A 536 22.95 19.43 15.68
N GLU A 537 23.11 18.13 15.95
CA GLU A 537 22.35 17.11 15.23
C GLU A 537 20.84 17.22 15.52
N GLU A 538 20.46 17.46 16.78
CA GLU A 538 19.05 17.63 17.18
C GLU A 538 18.43 18.87 16.54
N ALA A 539 19.16 19.99 16.52
CA ALA A 539 18.71 21.20 15.83
C ALA A 539 18.45 20.98 14.33
N LEU A 540 19.30 20.20 13.65
CA LEU A 540 19.08 19.85 12.24
C LEU A 540 17.90 18.88 12.03
N ARG A 541 17.65 17.95 12.97
CA ARG A 541 16.46 17.08 12.94
C ARG A 541 15.18 17.89 13.08
N ALA A 542 15.14 18.81 14.05
CA ALA A 542 14.01 19.69 14.29
C ALA A 542 13.72 20.60 13.08
N GLU A 543 14.78 21.16 12.47
CA GLU A 543 14.66 21.96 11.25
C GLU A 543 14.13 21.14 10.07
N TYR A 544 14.67 19.93 9.85
CA TYR A 544 14.17 19.03 8.81
C TYR A 544 12.70 18.64 9.03
N ALA A 545 12.32 18.32 10.28
CA ALA A 545 10.95 17.97 10.62
C ALA A 545 9.97 19.10 10.31
N SER A 546 10.40 20.35 10.52
CA SER A 546 9.63 21.55 10.18
C SER A 546 9.52 21.79 8.67
N LEU A 547 10.58 21.46 7.91
CA LEU A 547 10.65 21.70 6.47
C LEU A 547 10.02 20.59 5.61
N ARG A 548 10.06 19.32 6.05
CA ARG A 548 9.65 18.16 5.22
C ARG A 548 8.17 18.17 4.82
N GLU A 549 7.33 18.85 5.59
CA GLU A 549 5.88 18.95 5.36
C GLU A 549 5.52 20.22 4.56
N LEU A 550 6.51 21.07 4.26
CA LEU A 550 6.33 22.31 3.52
C LEU A 550 6.63 22.13 2.04
N ASP A 551 5.68 22.55 1.22
CA ASP A 551 5.77 22.59 -0.23
C ASP A 551 5.19 23.91 -0.73
N HIS A 552 6.07 24.88 -0.97
CA HIS A 552 5.71 26.21 -1.43
C HIS A 552 6.86 26.83 -2.25
N PRO A 553 6.59 27.47 -3.40
CA PRO A 553 7.65 28.01 -4.29
C PRO A 553 8.50 29.14 -3.66
N ARG A 554 8.04 29.70 -2.54
CA ARG A 554 8.71 30.79 -1.80
C ARG A 554 9.33 30.34 -0.47
N VAL A 555 9.41 29.04 -0.23
CA VAL A 555 10.03 28.43 0.96
C VAL A 555 11.03 27.37 0.49
N VAL A 556 12.23 27.35 1.08
CA VAL A 556 13.24 26.34 0.73
C VAL A 556 12.75 24.93 1.00
N ARG A 557 12.97 24.03 0.04
CA ARG A 557 12.62 22.63 0.19
C ARG A 557 13.76 21.80 0.76
N ALA A 558 13.46 21.08 1.85
CA ALA A 558 14.32 19.99 2.34
C ALA A 558 14.11 18.74 1.48
N LEU A 559 15.20 18.09 1.10
CA LEU A 559 15.20 16.91 0.22
C LEU A 559 15.53 15.62 0.97
N ASP A 560 16.50 15.69 1.89
CA ASP A 560 16.99 14.53 2.64
C ASP A 560 17.65 14.98 3.95
N LEU A 561 17.71 14.07 4.92
CA LEU A 561 18.44 14.22 6.16
C LEU A 561 19.22 12.92 6.42
N SER A 562 20.54 12.96 6.21
CA SER A 562 21.38 11.76 6.26
C SER A 562 22.80 12.08 6.74
N LYS A 563 23.60 11.06 7.06
CA LYS A 563 25.00 11.25 7.48
C LYS A 563 25.97 11.22 6.30
N LEU A 564 25.87 12.21 5.41
CA LEU A 564 26.72 12.33 4.21
C LEU A 564 28.19 12.62 4.55
N VAL A 565 28.42 13.36 5.62
CA VAL A 565 29.75 13.60 6.19
C VAL A 565 29.93 12.58 7.34
N PRO A 566 31.10 11.90 7.44
CA PRO A 566 31.29 10.89 8.47
C PRO A 566 30.93 11.39 9.86
N GLU A 567 30.02 10.67 10.53
CA GLU A 567 29.55 10.96 11.90
C GLU A 567 28.90 12.35 12.09
N ARG A 568 28.44 12.99 11.01
CA ARG A 568 27.71 14.27 11.10
C ARG A 568 26.39 14.16 10.36
N LEU A 569 25.32 14.60 11.01
CA LEU A 569 24.04 14.78 10.34
C LEU A 569 24.13 15.92 9.31
N THR A 570 23.63 15.66 8.11
CA THR A 570 23.62 16.59 6.98
C THR A 570 22.20 16.72 6.46
N LEU A 571 21.67 17.94 6.51
CA LEU A 571 20.42 18.33 5.89
C LEU A 571 20.69 18.75 4.43
N VAL A 572 20.12 18.01 3.48
CA VAL A 572 20.20 18.27 2.05
C VAL A 572 19.00 19.11 1.66
N MET A 573 19.26 20.29 1.11
CA MET A 573 18.23 21.22 0.63
C MET A 573 18.45 21.52 -0.85
N GLU A 574 17.39 21.97 -1.52
CA GLU A 574 17.56 22.54 -2.84
C GLU A 574 18.48 23.77 -2.80
N ARG A 575 19.24 23.99 -3.86
CA ARG A 575 20.00 25.22 -4.01
C ARG A 575 19.05 26.31 -4.51
N VAL A 576 18.66 27.19 -3.61
CA VAL A 576 17.93 28.42 -3.96
C VAL A 576 18.89 29.37 -4.67
N ALA A 577 18.64 29.74 -5.92
CA ALA A 577 19.44 30.71 -6.64
C ALA A 577 19.07 32.13 -6.19
N GLY A 578 20.07 32.97 -5.87
CA GLY A 578 19.83 34.34 -5.41
C GLY A 578 20.87 34.84 -4.42
N ARG A 579 20.69 36.08 -3.98
CA ARG A 579 21.51 36.75 -2.96
C ARG A 579 20.62 37.13 -1.76
N PRO A 580 21.14 37.09 -0.53
CA PRO A 580 20.44 37.66 0.61
C PRO A 580 20.02 39.11 0.35
N LEU A 581 18.89 39.55 0.91
CA LEU A 581 18.28 40.86 0.64
C LEU A 581 19.28 42.02 0.74
N GLY A 582 20.10 42.07 1.80
CA GLY A 582 21.11 43.14 1.96
C GLY A 582 22.13 43.17 0.81
N ALA A 583 22.71 42.02 0.47
CA ALA A 583 23.65 41.89 -0.65
C ALA A 583 23.00 42.12 -2.03
N TRP A 584 21.69 41.88 -2.12
CA TRP A 584 20.91 42.18 -3.32
C TRP A 584 20.70 43.69 -3.49
N LEU A 585 20.40 44.42 -2.41
CA LEU A 585 20.25 45.88 -2.40
C LEU A 585 21.59 46.58 -2.72
N GLU A 586 22.71 46.08 -2.21
CA GLU A 586 24.04 46.58 -2.59
C GLU A 586 24.33 46.40 -4.09
N ALA A 587 23.90 45.28 -4.67
CA ALA A 587 24.08 44.99 -6.09
C ALA A 587 23.09 45.77 -6.99
N HIS A 588 21.95 46.18 -6.46
CA HIS A 588 20.90 46.91 -7.14
C HIS A 588 20.61 48.23 -6.41
N PRO A 589 21.52 49.22 -6.47
CA PRO A 589 21.38 50.47 -5.72
C PRO A 589 20.17 51.31 -6.17
N GLN A 590 19.59 51.02 -7.34
CA GLN A 590 18.36 51.62 -7.85
C GLN A 590 17.48 50.51 -8.46
N PRO A 591 16.81 49.70 -7.61
CA PRO A 591 16.00 48.61 -8.09
C PRO A 591 14.72 49.14 -8.76
N GLU A 592 14.25 48.46 -9.81
CA GLU A 592 12.99 48.83 -10.43
C GLU A 592 11.83 48.61 -9.45
N LEU A 593 10.90 49.56 -9.38
CA LEU A 593 9.75 49.48 -8.48
C LEU A 593 8.93 48.19 -8.69
N ALA A 594 8.79 47.73 -9.93
CA ALA A 594 8.12 46.48 -10.25
C ALA A 594 8.82 45.26 -9.64
N GLN A 595 10.15 45.29 -9.50
CA GLN A 595 10.93 44.23 -8.89
C GLN A 595 10.78 44.23 -7.36
N LEU A 596 10.80 45.41 -6.73
CA LEU A 596 10.48 45.56 -5.31
C LEU A 596 9.09 45.01 -4.98
N HIS A 597 8.09 45.37 -5.79
CA HIS A 597 6.71 44.89 -5.62
C HIS A 597 6.59 43.37 -5.74
N ARG A 598 7.34 42.75 -6.68
CA ARG A 598 7.35 41.29 -6.84
C ARG A 598 7.94 40.60 -5.60
N HIS A 599 9.11 41.02 -5.14
CA HIS A 599 9.75 40.42 -3.97
C HIS A 599 8.92 40.62 -2.68
N ALA A 600 8.27 41.79 -2.54
CA ALA A 600 7.37 42.04 -1.43
C ALA A 600 6.14 41.12 -1.43
N GLU A 601 5.52 40.89 -2.60
CA GLU A 601 4.42 39.94 -2.74
C GLU A 601 4.85 38.50 -2.45
N ASP A 602 6.03 38.09 -2.94
CA ASP A 602 6.60 36.77 -2.70
C ASP A 602 6.81 36.51 -1.19
N LEU A 603 7.32 37.51 -0.44
CA LEU A 603 7.49 37.42 1.02
C LEU A 603 6.14 37.29 1.74
N LEU A 604 5.16 38.12 1.38
CA LEU A 604 3.81 38.07 1.97
C LEU A 604 3.10 36.75 1.63
N ASP A 605 3.38 36.16 0.47
CA ASP A 605 2.82 34.87 0.05
C ASP A 605 3.43 33.70 0.83
N ALA A 606 4.75 33.70 1.02
CA ALA A 606 5.45 32.75 1.88
C ALA A 606 4.91 32.80 3.32
N LEU A 607 4.76 34.01 3.88
CA LEU A 607 4.24 34.19 5.23
C LEU A 607 2.78 33.72 5.35
N ALA A 608 1.97 33.92 4.30
CA ALA A 608 0.59 33.46 4.28
C ALA A 608 0.50 31.93 4.27
N TYR A 609 1.43 31.29 3.56
CA TYR A 609 1.56 29.85 3.60
C TYR A 609 1.92 29.35 5.00
N LEU A 610 2.94 29.92 5.65
CA LEU A 610 3.35 29.52 7.01
C LEU A 610 2.24 29.73 8.04
N GLU A 611 1.54 30.87 8.01
CA GLU A 611 0.42 31.14 8.94
C GLU A 611 -0.72 30.12 8.77
N ARG A 612 -1.00 29.66 7.53
CA ARG A 612 -1.98 28.59 7.27
C ARG A 612 -1.55 27.23 7.80
N GLN A 613 -0.25 26.93 7.77
CA GLN A 613 0.30 25.71 8.34
C GLN A 613 0.46 25.79 9.87
N GLY A 614 0.20 26.95 10.48
CA GLY A 614 0.38 27.17 11.92
C GLY A 614 1.85 27.26 12.33
N ILE A 615 2.74 27.57 11.38
CA ILE A 615 4.19 27.66 11.61
C ILE A 615 4.58 29.12 11.84
N VAL A 616 5.37 29.35 12.89
CA VAL A 616 6.00 30.63 13.21
C VAL A 616 7.50 30.50 12.98
N HIS A 617 8.07 31.31 12.11
CA HIS A 617 9.47 31.26 11.67
C HIS A 617 10.46 31.79 12.72
N LYS A 618 10.11 32.86 13.46
CA LYS A 618 10.87 33.43 14.58
C LYS A 618 12.23 34.08 14.25
N ASP A 619 12.70 34.02 13.02
CA ASP A 619 13.97 34.62 12.57
C ASP A 619 13.87 35.22 11.16
N LEU A 620 12.75 35.88 10.86
CA LEU A 620 12.62 36.62 9.61
C LEU A 620 13.55 37.83 9.63
N LYS A 621 14.52 37.83 8.72
CA LYS A 621 15.53 38.88 8.56
C LYS A 621 16.12 38.85 7.13
N PRO A 622 16.78 39.91 6.64
CA PRO A 622 17.35 39.98 5.30
C PRO A 622 18.26 38.81 4.90
N ASP A 623 19.05 38.27 5.83
CA ASP A 623 19.95 37.13 5.57
C ASP A 623 19.20 35.86 5.16
N ASN A 624 17.95 35.73 5.63
CA ASN A 624 17.09 34.57 5.42
C ASN A 624 16.17 34.75 4.20
N LEU A 625 16.29 35.87 3.48
CA LEU A 625 15.50 36.17 2.29
C LEU A 625 16.42 36.18 1.06
N LEU A 626 16.40 35.11 0.26
CA LEU A 626 17.18 35.05 -0.97
C LEU A 626 16.38 35.61 -2.14
N LEU A 627 16.92 36.64 -2.80
CA LEU A 627 16.33 37.28 -3.97
C LEU A 627 17.09 36.84 -5.23
N GLY A 628 16.36 36.27 -6.18
CA GLY A 628 16.87 35.88 -7.49
C GLY A 628 15.88 36.20 -8.61
N ASP A 629 16.22 35.79 -9.84
CA ASP A 629 15.41 36.04 -11.04
C ASP A 629 14.03 35.38 -10.95
N GLU A 630 13.92 34.24 -10.27
CA GLU A 630 12.68 33.49 -10.08
C GLU A 630 11.78 34.04 -8.95
N GLY A 631 12.28 35.01 -8.17
CA GLY A 631 11.57 35.63 -7.05
C GLY A 631 12.35 35.57 -5.73
N LEU A 632 11.63 35.86 -4.64
CA LEU A 632 12.17 35.76 -3.28
C LEU A 632 11.85 34.39 -2.66
N THR A 633 12.83 33.76 -2.03
CA THR A 633 12.62 32.49 -1.31
C THR A 633 13.14 32.62 0.12
N LEU A 634 12.31 32.20 1.07
CA LEU A 634 12.63 32.14 2.49
C LEU A 634 13.48 30.91 2.81
N ILE A 635 14.59 31.14 3.50
CA ILE A 635 15.55 30.12 3.92
C ILE A 635 15.75 30.14 5.44
N ASP A 636 16.28 29.04 5.99
CA ASP A 636 16.64 28.85 7.41
C ASP A 636 15.46 28.76 8.39
N PHE A 637 15.09 27.53 8.76
CA PHE A 637 13.94 27.23 9.63
C PHE A 637 14.39 26.74 11.02
N SER A 638 15.64 27.02 11.39
CA SER A 638 16.29 26.48 12.59
C SER A 638 15.64 26.85 13.92
N LEU A 639 14.80 27.89 13.98
CA LEU A 639 14.11 28.31 15.21
C LEU A 639 12.64 27.89 15.30
N VAL A 640 12.08 27.23 14.28
CA VAL A 640 10.65 26.90 14.24
C VAL A 640 10.21 26.04 15.43
N ASP A 641 11.02 25.07 15.84
CA ASP A 641 10.71 24.16 16.94
C ASP A 641 10.96 24.76 18.35
N GLN A 642 11.53 25.96 18.45
CA GLN A 642 11.78 26.59 19.75
C GLN A 642 10.48 26.87 20.52
N PRO A 643 10.45 26.79 21.86
CA PRO A 643 9.25 27.11 22.62
C PRO A 643 8.73 28.53 22.34
N ALA A 644 7.40 28.70 22.29
CA ALA A 644 6.79 29.99 21.96
C ALA A 644 7.05 31.06 23.04
N ASP A 645 7.30 30.66 24.27
CA ASP A 645 7.62 31.53 25.41
C ASP A 645 9.09 31.95 25.47
N GLU A 646 9.98 31.36 24.67
CA GLU A 646 11.37 31.78 24.55
C GLU A 646 11.52 33.05 23.68
N ILE A 647 11.08 34.19 24.22
CA ILE A 647 11.04 35.47 23.49
C ILE A 647 12.41 36.04 23.07
N PHE A 648 13.52 35.54 23.66
CA PHE A 648 14.87 36.04 23.38
C PHE A 648 15.58 35.30 22.24
N VAL A 649 14.97 34.27 21.66
CA VAL A 649 15.50 33.64 20.42
C VAL A 649 15.30 34.59 19.22
N GLY A 650 15.97 34.30 18.10
CA GLY A 650 15.91 35.12 16.89
C GLY A 650 16.73 36.41 16.96
N THR A 651 16.76 37.11 15.84
CA THR A 651 17.58 38.32 15.66
C THR A 651 16.92 39.53 16.32
N ALA A 652 17.57 40.11 17.34
CA ALA A 652 17.01 41.20 18.17
C ALA A 652 16.57 42.44 17.37
N LEU A 653 17.25 42.74 16.26
CA LEU A 653 16.91 43.86 15.38
C LEU A 653 15.53 43.72 14.72
N TYR A 654 15.09 42.49 14.47
CA TYR A 654 13.81 42.20 13.79
C TYR A 654 12.71 41.76 14.76
N ARG A 655 13.00 41.76 16.06
CA ARG A 655 12.07 41.29 17.09
C ARG A 655 10.97 42.31 17.34
N ASP A 656 9.73 41.82 17.41
CA ASP A 656 8.58 42.62 17.82
C ASP A 656 8.77 43.22 19.23
N PRO A 657 8.73 44.56 19.41
CA PRO A 657 8.93 45.18 20.72
C PRO A 657 7.80 44.85 21.72
N ALA A 658 6.64 44.41 21.22
CA ALA A 658 5.50 43.97 22.02
C ALA A 658 5.42 42.44 22.16
N LEU A 659 6.48 41.72 21.79
CA LEU A 659 6.53 40.25 21.87
C LEU A 659 6.39 39.76 23.31
N ARG A 660 5.36 38.96 23.56
CA ARG A 660 5.16 38.24 24.84
C ARG A 660 5.32 36.73 24.68
N GLN A 661 4.99 36.24 23.49
CA GLN A 661 5.17 34.87 23.03
C GLN A 661 5.24 34.93 21.51
N TRP A 662 5.98 34.02 20.89
CA TRP A 662 6.03 33.87 19.45
C TRP A 662 4.67 33.48 18.88
N ASP A 663 4.20 34.28 17.94
CA ASP A 663 2.96 34.09 17.21
C ASP A 663 3.10 34.68 15.79
N ALA A 664 2.11 34.43 14.94
CA ALA A 664 2.11 34.95 13.58
C ALA A 664 2.17 36.50 13.53
N ALA A 665 1.70 37.19 14.57
CA ALA A 665 1.78 38.65 14.64
C ALA A 665 3.23 39.14 14.79
N ALA A 666 4.08 38.40 15.51
CA ALA A 666 5.51 38.69 15.62
C ALA A 666 6.23 38.52 14.27
N ASP A 667 5.95 37.44 13.54
CA ASP A 667 6.52 37.23 12.20
C ASP A 667 6.04 38.29 11.20
N ARG A 668 4.77 38.72 11.26
CA ARG A 668 4.28 39.84 10.45
C ARG A 668 5.05 41.13 10.69
N TYR A 669 5.40 41.41 11.94
CA TYR A 669 6.20 42.58 12.30
C TYR A 669 7.62 42.47 11.73
N ALA A 670 8.28 41.34 11.92
CA ALA A 670 9.62 41.08 11.39
C ALA A 670 9.66 41.13 9.84
N ALA A 671 8.66 40.52 9.18
CA ALA A 671 8.51 40.62 7.72
C ALA A 671 8.33 42.07 7.27
N CYS A 672 7.61 42.89 8.03
CA CYS A 672 7.44 44.31 7.71
C CYS A 672 8.74 45.12 7.85
N LEU A 673 9.63 44.76 8.77
CA LEU A 673 10.97 45.35 8.85
C LEU A 673 11.81 44.99 7.61
N CYS A 674 11.74 43.73 7.15
CA CYS A 674 12.35 43.33 5.89
C CYS A 674 11.74 44.06 4.68
N LEU A 675 10.43 44.28 4.66
CA LEU A 675 9.77 45.09 3.63
C LEU A 675 10.26 46.53 3.69
N PHE A 676 10.38 47.14 4.87
CA PHE A 676 10.93 48.48 4.99
C PHE A 676 12.33 48.56 4.36
N GLU A 677 13.22 47.63 4.69
CA GLU A 677 14.57 47.59 4.12
C GLU A 677 14.58 47.39 2.60
N LEU A 678 13.66 46.58 2.09
CA LEU A 678 13.53 46.35 0.64
C LEU A 678 13.20 47.65 -0.11
N TYR A 679 12.41 48.56 0.45
CA TYR A 679 12.04 49.82 -0.21
C TYR A 679 12.97 51.00 0.13
N VAL A 680 13.49 51.05 1.35
CA VAL A 680 14.28 52.18 1.87
C VAL A 680 15.78 51.93 1.74
N GLY A 681 16.20 50.67 1.65
CA GLY A 681 17.62 50.27 1.58
C GLY A 681 18.36 50.34 2.92
N ALA A 682 17.66 50.66 4.02
CA ALA A 682 18.21 50.76 5.36
C ALA A 682 17.21 50.26 6.42
N HIS A 683 17.72 49.83 7.58
CA HIS A 683 16.90 49.33 8.69
C HIS A 683 16.04 50.45 9.30
N ALA A 684 14.78 50.15 9.62
CA ALA A 684 13.76 51.10 10.04
C ALA A 684 14.06 51.89 11.33
N PHE A 685 14.98 51.40 12.16
CA PHE A 685 15.37 52.00 13.43
C PHE A 685 16.89 52.21 13.53
N ASP A 686 17.56 52.62 12.45
CA ASP A 686 19.00 52.94 12.43
C ASP A 686 19.89 51.78 12.92
N ALA A 687 19.54 50.55 12.51
CA ALA A 687 20.17 49.30 12.97
C ALA A 687 20.15 49.11 14.52
N GLN A 688 19.17 49.70 15.21
CA GLN A 688 18.87 49.43 16.61
C GLN A 688 17.65 48.52 16.73
N ALA A 689 17.58 47.77 17.84
CA ALA A 689 16.40 46.97 18.14
C ALA A 689 15.19 47.89 18.38
N PRO A 690 14.00 47.53 17.88
CA PRO A 690 12.76 48.26 18.16
C PRO A 690 12.52 48.34 19.67
N GLU A 691 12.23 49.53 20.18
CA GLU A 691 11.94 49.75 21.60
C GLU A 691 10.42 49.82 21.86
N PRO A 692 9.93 49.32 23.00
CA PRO A 692 8.53 49.47 23.38
C PRO A 692 8.09 50.95 23.37
N GLY A 693 6.99 51.24 22.67
CA GLY A 693 6.44 52.60 22.57
C GLY A 693 7.11 53.51 21.54
N ARG A 694 8.22 53.11 20.91
CA ARG A 694 8.88 53.87 19.84
C ARG A 694 8.12 53.70 18.53
N TRP A 695 7.71 54.82 17.92
CA TRP A 695 7.10 54.84 16.60
C TRP A 695 8.18 54.92 15.50
N LEU A 696 7.85 54.41 14.31
CA LEU A 696 8.65 54.60 13.11
C LEU A 696 8.62 56.08 12.70
N ASP A 697 9.80 56.69 12.64
CA ASP A 697 10.00 58.02 12.08
C ASP A 697 10.36 57.84 10.60
N LEU A 698 9.39 58.08 9.72
CA LEU A 698 9.52 57.94 8.28
C LEU A 698 8.58 58.98 7.67
N ASP A 699 9.06 59.90 6.86
CA ASP A 699 8.22 60.86 6.14
C ASP A 699 7.70 60.31 4.80
N ALA A 700 6.56 60.82 4.32
CA ALA A 700 5.95 60.34 3.08
C ALA A 700 6.82 60.61 1.84
N ASP A 701 7.69 61.62 1.92
CA ASP A 701 8.62 62.00 0.85
C ASP A 701 9.88 61.12 0.82
N GLU A 702 10.10 60.27 1.82
CA GLU A 702 11.28 59.40 1.94
C GLU A 702 11.09 58.01 1.31
N ILE A 703 9.87 57.68 0.85
CA ILE A 703 9.53 56.40 0.24
C ILE A 703 8.54 56.55 -0.90
N GLU A 704 8.73 55.77 -1.96
CA GLU A 704 7.84 55.77 -3.13
C GLU A 704 7.22 54.37 -3.31
N PRO A 705 5.88 54.25 -3.45
CA PRO A 705 4.88 55.34 -3.42
C PRO A 705 4.65 55.93 -2.02
N ALA A 706 4.31 57.21 -1.93
CA ALA A 706 4.10 57.93 -0.67
C ALA A 706 3.08 57.26 0.27
N GLU A 707 2.05 56.59 -0.29
CA GLU A 707 1.05 55.84 0.46
C GLU A 707 1.65 54.64 1.23
N LEU A 708 2.81 54.14 0.81
CA LEU A 708 3.52 53.06 1.49
C LEU A 708 4.04 53.49 2.87
N ALA A 709 4.34 54.77 3.07
CA ALA A 709 4.74 55.30 4.38
C ALA A 709 3.63 55.08 5.43
N ALA A 710 2.37 55.31 5.07
CA ALA A 710 1.23 55.10 5.97
C ALA A 710 1.06 53.61 6.33
N PHE A 711 1.22 52.72 5.33
CA PHE A 711 1.19 51.28 5.54
C PHE A 711 2.29 50.81 6.51
N LEU A 712 3.54 51.23 6.28
CA LEU A 712 4.69 50.83 7.11
C LEU A 712 4.56 51.36 8.54
N ARG A 713 4.14 52.62 8.74
CA ARG A 713 3.88 53.18 10.07
C ARG A 713 2.81 52.38 10.84
N GLN A 714 1.76 51.91 10.16
CA GLN A 714 0.73 51.08 10.79
C GLN A 714 1.23 49.65 11.09
N ALA A 715 1.89 49.00 10.13
CA ALA A 715 2.39 47.63 10.32
C ALA A 715 3.47 47.54 11.40
N LEU A 716 4.30 48.58 11.54
CA LEU A 716 5.38 48.70 12.53
C LEU A 716 5.00 49.48 13.79
N ALA A 717 3.71 49.71 14.03
CA ALA A 717 3.24 50.39 15.24
C ALA A 717 3.76 49.69 16.52
N PRO A 718 4.15 50.42 17.57
CA PRO A 718 4.71 49.82 18.77
C PRO A 718 3.70 48.90 19.47
N GLU A 719 2.42 49.27 19.48
CA GLU A 719 1.33 48.48 20.07
C GLU A 719 0.69 47.55 19.03
N ARG A 720 0.51 46.28 19.40
CA ARG A 720 -0.10 45.26 18.52
C ARG A 720 -1.54 45.58 18.11
N ALA A 721 -2.27 46.31 18.96
CA ALA A 721 -3.66 46.68 18.69
C ALA A 721 -3.81 47.68 17.53
N ASP A 722 -2.75 48.45 17.23
CA ASP A 722 -2.74 49.44 16.17
C ASP A 722 -2.29 48.85 14.82
N ARG A 723 -1.83 47.60 14.80
CA ARG A 723 -1.36 46.88 13.61
C ARG A 723 -2.50 46.17 12.89
N PHE A 724 -2.18 45.62 11.72
CA PHE A 724 -3.11 44.77 10.97
C PHE A 724 -3.45 43.48 11.75
N GLY A 725 -4.74 43.25 11.98
CA GLY A 725 -5.22 42.08 12.74
C GLY A 725 -5.04 40.73 12.05
N SER A 726 -4.78 40.72 10.74
CA SER A 726 -4.49 39.51 9.95
C SER A 726 -3.52 39.83 8.81
N LEU A 727 -2.84 38.80 8.30
CA LEU A 727 -1.97 38.93 7.14
C LEU A 727 -2.74 39.32 5.87
N GLU A 728 -3.97 38.84 5.71
CA GLU A 728 -4.83 39.22 4.58
C GLU A 728 -5.14 40.73 4.60
N ALA A 729 -5.43 41.29 5.78
CA ALA A 729 -5.63 42.73 5.94
C ALA A 729 -4.35 43.50 5.62
N MET A 730 -3.19 43.02 6.08
CA MET A 730 -1.88 43.59 5.78
C MET A 730 -1.57 43.57 4.27
N ARG A 731 -1.73 42.42 3.60
CA ARG A 731 -1.49 42.27 2.16
C ARG A 731 -2.43 43.14 1.32
N THR A 732 -3.69 43.25 1.74
CA THR A 732 -4.69 44.13 1.12
C THR A 732 -4.28 45.60 1.23
N ALA A 733 -3.86 46.04 2.42
CA ALA A 733 -3.42 47.41 2.64
C ALA A 733 -2.13 47.72 1.87
N PHE A 734 -1.18 46.77 1.84
CA PHE A 734 0.05 46.87 1.04
C PHE A 734 -0.25 47.06 -0.45
N ARG A 735 -1.09 46.20 -1.05
CA ARG A 735 -1.48 46.30 -2.48
C ARG A 735 -2.11 47.63 -2.85
N ARG A 736 -2.95 48.18 -1.95
CA ARG A 736 -3.54 49.51 -2.11
C ARG A 736 -2.47 50.60 -2.06
N ALA A 737 -1.55 50.50 -1.09
CA ALA A 737 -0.46 51.47 -0.93
C ALA A 737 0.48 51.50 -2.15
N VAL A 738 0.69 50.36 -2.82
CA VAL A 738 1.53 50.29 -4.04
C VAL A 738 0.76 50.51 -5.35
N GLY A 739 -0.49 50.99 -5.29
CA GLY A 739 -1.28 51.36 -6.47
C GLY A 739 -1.76 50.18 -7.33
N ARG A 740 -1.79 48.95 -6.79
CA ARG A 740 -2.37 47.78 -7.47
C ARG A 740 -3.85 47.67 -7.10
N GLU A 741 -4.74 48.06 -8.00
CA GLU A 741 -6.19 47.80 -7.84
C GLU A 741 -6.43 46.31 -7.59
N LEU A 742 -7.04 46.01 -6.44
CA LEU A 742 -7.59 44.69 -6.17
C LEU A 742 -8.88 44.55 -6.97
N GLN A 743 -8.86 43.77 -8.05
CA GLN A 743 -10.04 42.95 -8.29
C GLN A 743 -10.22 42.09 -7.04
N PRO A 744 -11.41 42.06 -6.41
CA PRO A 744 -11.65 41.10 -5.34
C PRO A 744 -11.28 39.73 -5.90
N ALA A 745 -10.41 39.01 -5.19
CA ALA A 745 -10.10 37.63 -5.55
C ALA A 745 -11.44 36.92 -5.77
N PRO A 746 -11.63 36.22 -6.90
CA PRO A 746 -12.76 35.32 -6.99
C PRO A 746 -12.67 34.39 -5.78
N LEU A 747 -13.80 34.09 -5.14
CA LEU A 747 -13.90 32.96 -4.23
C LEU A 747 -13.70 31.70 -5.08
N GLU A 748 -12.43 31.38 -5.37
CA GLU A 748 -12.01 30.29 -6.24
C GLU A 748 -12.44 28.88 -5.77
N PRO A 749 -12.77 28.59 -4.48
CA PRO A 749 -13.25 27.24 -4.15
C PRO A 749 -14.61 26.90 -4.80
N TYR A 750 -15.28 27.89 -5.38
CA TYR A 750 -16.67 27.77 -5.82
C TYR A 750 -16.92 28.36 -7.21
N ALA A 751 -15.89 28.64 -8.01
CA ALA A 751 -16.04 29.24 -9.35
C ALA A 751 -17.08 28.50 -10.23
N ASP A 752 -17.20 27.18 -10.07
CA ASP A 752 -18.08 26.29 -10.83
C ASP A 752 -19.48 26.06 -10.22
N LEU A 753 -19.88 26.82 -9.18
CA LEU A 753 -21.24 26.70 -8.63
C LEU A 753 -22.28 27.20 -9.65
N VAL A 754 -23.11 26.28 -10.14
CA VAL A 754 -24.34 26.61 -10.87
C VAL A 754 -25.37 27.05 -9.82
N PRO A 755 -26.04 28.20 -9.99
CA PRO A 755 -27.07 28.62 -9.03
C PRO A 755 -28.29 27.71 -9.13
N ASP A 756 -28.45 26.80 -8.17
CA ASP A 756 -29.62 25.93 -8.06
C ASP A 756 -30.09 25.84 -6.59
N ALA A 757 -31.26 26.42 -6.31
CA ALA A 757 -31.82 26.44 -4.96
C ALA A 757 -32.21 25.05 -4.45
N ASP A 758 -32.44 24.10 -5.35
CA ASP A 758 -32.87 22.75 -5.01
C ASP A 758 -31.70 21.76 -4.97
N GLU A 759 -30.48 22.20 -5.31
CA GLU A 759 -29.24 21.40 -5.21
C GLU A 759 -28.96 21.01 -3.75
N PRO A 760 -28.74 19.70 -3.46
CA PRO A 760 -28.40 19.24 -2.12
C PRO A 760 -27.11 19.86 -1.59
N ILE A 761 -27.09 20.27 -0.32
CA ILE A 761 -25.86 20.81 0.30
C ILE A 761 -24.81 19.73 0.59
N THR A 762 -25.19 18.45 0.54
CA THR A 762 -24.35 17.30 0.91
C THR A 762 -23.16 17.10 0.00
N ASP A 763 -23.26 17.56 -1.24
CA ASP A 763 -22.29 17.26 -2.29
C ASP A 763 -21.17 18.31 -2.34
N ARG A 764 -21.26 19.34 -1.49
CA ARG A 764 -20.36 20.51 -1.48
C ARG A 764 -19.50 20.63 -0.21
N PHE A 765 -19.78 19.82 0.82
CA PHE A 765 -18.98 19.77 2.04
C PHE A 765 -18.37 18.38 2.23
N HIS A 766 -17.04 18.29 2.31
CA HIS A 766 -16.32 17.02 2.56
C HIS A 766 -16.56 16.45 3.98
N SER A 767 -17.11 17.27 4.89
CA SER A 767 -17.34 16.89 6.29
C SER A 767 -18.75 16.35 6.49
N VAL A 768 -18.87 15.03 6.67
CA VAL A 768 -20.13 14.33 7.01
C VAL A 768 -20.80 14.92 8.26
N GLY A 769 -20.00 15.34 9.25
CA GLY A 769 -20.51 15.95 10.49
C GLY A 769 -21.20 17.30 10.31
N LEU A 770 -20.73 18.16 9.40
CA LEU A 770 -21.38 19.44 9.06
C LEU A 770 -22.67 19.20 8.27
N SER A 771 -22.64 18.30 7.29
CA SER A 771 -23.81 17.92 6.50
C SER A 771 -24.94 17.37 7.37
N ASN A 772 -24.63 16.54 8.37
CA ASN A 772 -25.60 16.03 9.33
C ASN A 772 -26.12 17.12 10.28
N ALA A 773 -25.25 18.03 10.73
CA ALA A 773 -25.65 19.13 11.61
C ALA A 773 -26.59 20.15 10.93
N LEU A 774 -26.34 20.47 9.65
CA LEU A 774 -27.21 21.32 8.84
C LEU A 774 -28.56 20.64 8.57
N ARG A 775 -28.54 19.32 8.30
CA ARG A 775 -29.78 18.53 8.11
C ARG A 775 -30.65 18.49 9.37
N ARG A 776 -30.05 18.38 10.57
CA ARG A 776 -30.75 18.49 11.87
C ARG A 776 -31.36 19.88 12.10
N ALA A 777 -30.75 20.92 11.52
CA ALA A 777 -31.29 22.28 11.53
C ALA A 777 -32.34 22.54 10.43
N GLY A 778 -32.78 21.50 9.71
CA GLY A 778 -33.78 21.61 8.64
C GLY A 778 -33.25 22.15 7.32
N ILE A 779 -31.92 22.21 7.14
CA ILE A 779 -31.25 22.75 5.95
C ILE A 779 -30.75 21.58 5.10
N ARG A 780 -31.37 21.36 3.93
CA ARG A 780 -31.09 20.22 3.05
C ARG A 780 -30.59 20.61 1.66
N ASN A 781 -30.95 21.80 1.18
CA ASN A 781 -30.54 22.34 -0.13
C ASN A 781 -29.98 23.76 -0.02
N GLN A 782 -29.37 24.23 -1.11
CA GLN A 782 -28.72 25.54 -1.18
C GLN A 782 -29.70 26.69 -0.88
N GLY A 783 -30.95 26.62 -1.36
CA GLY A 783 -31.97 27.63 -1.11
C GLY A 783 -32.37 27.73 0.36
N GLN A 784 -32.42 26.61 1.08
CA GLN A 784 -32.68 26.59 2.54
C GLN A 784 -31.50 27.13 3.34
N LEU A 785 -30.27 26.90 2.87
CA LEU A 785 -29.08 27.47 3.51
C LEU A 785 -29.05 29.00 3.34
N VAL A 786 -29.43 29.50 2.17
CA VAL A 786 -29.62 30.93 1.90
C VAL A 786 -30.71 31.54 2.80
N ALA A 787 -31.82 30.81 3.02
CA ALA A 787 -32.92 31.25 3.88
C ALA A 787 -32.60 31.23 5.39
N SER A 788 -31.57 30.50 5.81
CA SER A 788 -31.17 30.40 7.22
C SER A 788 -30.50 31.69 7.72
N ASP A 789 -30.74 32.05 8.99
CA ASP A 789 -30.08 33.18 9.66
C ASP A 789 -28.68 32.76 10.17
N PRO A 790 -27.62 33.58 9.98
CA PRO A 790 -26.31 33.36 10.58
C PRO A 790 -26.32 33.06 12.10
N GLU A 791 -27.24 33.66 12.86
CA GLU A 791 -27.44 33.36 14.28
C GLU A 791 -28.02 31.94 14.50
N GLN A 792 -28.90 31.46 13.61
CA GLN A 792 -29.43 30.09 13.66
C GLN A 792 -28.33 29.06 13.36
N LEU A 793 -27.47 29.32 12.36
CA LEU A 793 -26.33 28.46 12.04
C LEU A 793 -25.32 28.39 13.20
N ARG A 794 -25.09 29.51 13.90
CA ARG A 794 -24.21 29.58 15.09
C ARG A 794 -24.75 28.81 16.30
N ARG A 795 -26.07 28.57 16.36
CA ARG A 795 -26.73 27.82 17.45
C ARG A 795 -26.75 26.32 17.22
N ILE A 796 -26.32 25.84 16.05
CA ILE A 796 -26.22 24.39 15.77
C ILE A 796 -25.14 23.80 16.67
N ARG A 797 -25.57 22.97 17.64
CA ARG A 797 -24.69 22.34 18.63
C ARG A 797 -23.72 21.35 17.96
N ASN A 798 -22.52 21.22 18.53
CA ASN A 798 -21.45 20.29 18.10
C ASN A 798 -20.86 20.55 16.70
N VAL A 799 -20.99 21.78 16.19
CA VAL A 799 -20.26 22.24 14.99
C VAL A 799 -19.10 23.14 15.41
N GLY A 800 -17.87 22.68 15.22
CA GLY A 800 -16.68 23.47 15.55
C GLY A 800 -16.59 24.79 14.77
N ARG A 801 -15.94 25.81 15.36
CA ARG A 801 -15.84 27.18 14.79
C ARG A 801 -15.25 27.25 13.37
N LYS A 802 -14.49 26.25 12.94
CA LYS A 802 -13.94 26.13 11.57
C LYS A 802 -15.04 25.73 10.57
N ARG A 803 -15.76 24.65 10.86
CA ARG A 803 -16.86 24.12 10.04
C ARG A 803 -18.04 25.10 9.91
N LEU A 804 -18.31 25.84 10.99
CA LEU A 804 -19.31 26.91 10.98
C LEU A 804 -18.92 28.09 10.07
N ARG A 805 -17.64 28.45 10.03
CA ARG A 805 -17.13 29.49 9.11
C ARG A 805 -17.24 29.04 7.66
N GLU A 806 -16.97 27.77 7.37
CA GLU A 806 -17.15 27.19 6.03
C GLU A 806 -18.61 27.24 5.57
N ALA A 807 -19.57 26.88 6.43
CA ALA A 807 -21.00 26.96 6.11
C ALA A 807 -21.48 28.41 5.88
N LEU A 808 -21.00 29.36 6.69
CA LEU A 808 -21.33 30.78 6.53
C LEU A 808 -20.71 31.35 5.24
N ALA A 809 -19.46 31.02 4.93
CA ALA A 809 -18.80 31.46 3.70
C ALA A 809 -19.49 30.89 2.45
N PHE A 810 -19.90 29.63 2.49
CA PHE A 810 -20.66 29.01 1.39
C PHE A 810 -22.03 29.67 1.21
N ARG A 811 -22.74 29.96 2.31
CA ARG A 811 -24.01 30.71 2.28
C ARG A 811 -23.86 32.09 1.64
N GLU A 812 -22.85 32.87 2.03
CA GLU A 812 -22.59 34.19 1.45
C GLU A 812 -22.25 34.10 -0.05
N ALA A 813 -21.53 33.07 -0.48
CA ALA A 813 -21.24 32.83 -1.89
C ALA A 813 -22.51 32.52 -2.73
N LEU A 814 -23.47 31.79 -2.16
CA LEU A 814 -24.77 31.50 -2.80
C LEU A 814 -25.65 32.76 -2.91
N ILE A 815 -25.64 33.61 -1.88
CA ILE A 815 -26.33 34.91 -1.87
C ILE A 815 -25.74 35.83 -2.94
N ALA A 816 -24.42 35.94 -3.01
CA ALA A 816 -23.73 36.76 -4.00
C ALA A 816 -24.02 36.33 -5.46
N ARG A 817 -24.35 35.05 -5.66
CA ARG A 817 -24.73 34.48 -6.96
C ARG A 817 -26.23 34.50 -7.27
N GLY A 818 -27.05 35.00 -6.36
CA GLY A 818 -28.49 35.15 -6.58
C GLY A 818 -29.30 33.86 -6.49
N VAL A 819 -28.84 32.85 -5.74
CA VAL A 819 -29.63 31.64 -5.49
C VAL A 819 -30.89 31.99 -4.68
N PRO A 820 -32.10 31.63 -5.14
CA PRO A 820 -33.34 32.00 -4.44
C PRO A 820 -33.52 31.22 -3.13
N ALA A 821 -33.96 31.93 -2.08
CA ALA A 821 -34.22 31.35 -0.77
C ALA A 821 -35.42 30.36 -0.78
N ARG A 822 -35.31 29.25 -0.04
CA ARG A 822 -36.37 28.24 0.15
C ARG A 822 -36.77 28.14 1.63
N PRO A 823 -38.06 27.94 1.96
CA PRO A 823 -38.51 27.79 3.35
C PRO A 823 -37.84 26.59 4.05
N LEU A 824 -37.53 26.75 5.35
CA LEU A 824 -37.06 25.67 6.21
C LEU A 824 -38.21 24.68 6.51
N ASP A 825 -37.89 23.38 6.62
CA ASP A 825 -38.90 22.34 6.90
C ASP A 825 -39.35 22.36 8.37
N ASP A 826 -40.62 22.66 8.63
CA ASP A 826 -41.29 22.58 9.95
C ASP A 826 -41.60 21.13 10.39
N ARG A 827 -40.61 20.23 10.42
CA ARG A 827 -40.80 18.88 11.01
C ARG A 827 -40.34 18.83 12.48
N PRO A 828 -41.09 18.15 13.37
CA PRO A 828 -40.73 18.06 14.79
C PRO A 828 -39.39 17.34 14.96
N VAL A 829 -38.50 17.96 15.74
CA VAL A 829 -37.20 17.39 16.14
C VAL A 829 -37.45 16.16 17.00
N GLU A 830 -36.96 14.99 16.56
CA GLU A 830 -37.02 13.77 17.36
C GLU A 830 -36.27 13.97 18.69
N PRO A 831 -36.83 13.51 19.83
CA PRO A 831 -36.18 13.65 21.13
C PRO A 831 -34.87 12.84 21.18
N SER A 832 -33.86 13.41 21.85
CA SER A 832 -32.57 12.75 22.08
C SER A 832 -32.71 11.51 22.98
N LEU A 833 -31.82 10.53 22.80
CA LEU A 833 -31.85 9.26 23.55
C LEU A 833 -31.83 9.41 25.07
N GLU A 834 -30.94 10.23 25.63
CA GLU A 834 -30.88 10.48 27.08
C GLU A 834 -30.35 11.91 27.36
N PRO A 835 -31.24 12.93 27.39
CA PRO A 835 -30.86 14.34 27.46
C PRO A 835 -30.00 14.70 28.69
N ARG A 836 -30.10 13.92 29.78
CA ARG A 836 -29.39 14.18 31.04
C ARG A 836 -27.89 13.88 30.96
N LEU A 837 -27.47 13.08 29.98
CA LEU A 837 -26.06 12.75 29.72
C LEU A 837 -25.49 13.52 28.53
N ALA A 838 -26.23 14.44 27.91
CA ALA A 838 -25.86 15.09 26.65
C ALA A 838 -24.51 15.86 26.68
N ASP A 839 -24.06 16.28 27.87
CA ASP A 839 -22.78 16.98 28.09
C ASP A 839 -21.71 16.09 28.74
N ASP A 840 -21.91 14.77 28.78
CA ASP A 840 -20.99 13.83 29.44
C ASP A 840 -19.69 13.66 28.61
N PRO A 841 -18.52 14.07 29.13
CA PRO A 841 -17.27 14.09 28.38
C PRO A 841 -16.58 12.73 28.33
N ARG A 842 -17.12 11.69 29.00
CA ARG A 842 -16.49 10.38 29.05
C ARG A 842 -16.46 9.74 27.66
N PRO A 843 -15.39 8.99 27.31
CA PRO A 843 -15.30 8.33 26.02
C PRO A 843 -16.40 7.27 25.87
N ILE A 844 -16.87 7.06 24.64
CA ILE A 844 -17.95 6.10 24.36
C ILE A 844 -17.64 4.66 24.83
N ALA A 845 -16.35 4.33 25.00
CA ALA A 845 -15.88 3.05 25.53
C ALA A 845 -16.50 2.67 26.89
N VAL A 846 -16.89 3.67 27.70
CA VAL A 846 -17.53 3.46 29.01
C VAL A 846 -18.91 2.78 28.89
N LEU A 847 -19.57 2.86 27.73
CA LEU A 847 -20.86 2.22 27.48
C LEU A 847 -20.76 0.70 27.23
N GLY A 848 -19.57 0.11 27.25
CA GLY A 848 -19.40 -1.35 27.18
C GLY A 848 -19.82 -1.99 25.85
N MET A 849 -19.90 -1.19 24.78
CA MET A 849 -20.27 -1.67 23.44
C MET A 849 -19.13 -2.46 22.79
N SER A 850 -19.40 -3.30 21.79
CA SER A 850 -18.32 -4.00 21.06
C SER A 850 -17.41 -3.01 20.31
N GLY A 851 -16.13 -3.34 20.16
CA GLY A 851 -15.14 -2.45 19.51
C GLY A 851 -15.57 -1.97 18.12
N PHE A 852 -16.21 -2.83 17.33
CA PHE A 852 -16.79 -2.45 16.03
C PHE A 852 -17.88 -1.35 16.14
N VAL A 853 -18.79 -1.46 17.11
CA VAL A 853 -19.86 -0.48 17.34
C VAL A 853 -19.29 0.85 17.85
N GLN A 854 -18.29 0.79 18.74
CA GLN A 854 -17.58 1.97 19.22
C GLN A 854 -16.85 2.70 18.10
N SER A 855 -16.05 1.98 17.30
CA SER A 855 -15.28 2.58 16.20
C SER A 855 -16.16 3.25 15.16
N SER A 856 -17.32 2.67 14.84
CA SER A 856 -18.25 3.30 13.90
C SER A 856 -19.00 4.49 14.46
N LEU A 857 -19.39 4.44 15.74
CA LEU A 857 -19.98 5.59 16.39
C LEU A 857 -18.99 6.76 16.38
N VAL A 858 -17.70 6.51 16.66
CA VAL A 858 -16.61 7.50 16.53
C VAL A 858 -16.43 7.96 15.06
N GLU A 859 -16.42 7.03 14.10
CA GLU A 859 -16.32 7.36 12.67
C GLU A 859 -17.47 8.26 12.17
N HIS A 860 -18.65 8.11 12.77
CA HIS A 860 -19.84 8.93 12.49
C HIS A 860 -19.97 10.15 13.43
N GLY A 861 -18.93 10.46 14.22
CA GLY A 861 -18.81 11.68 15.03
C GLY A 861 -19.39 11.61 16.45
N TYR A 862 -19.63 10.39 16.96
CA TYR A 862 -20.16 10.11 18.30
C TYR A 862 -19.06 9.65 19.27
N ASP A 863 -18.07 10.51 19.48
CA ASP A 863 -16.84 10.16 20.21
C ASP A 863 -17.02 10.01 21.74
N THR A 864 -18.06 10.62 22.30
CA THR A 864 -18.31 10.69 23.75
C THR A 864 -19.70 10.16 24.11
N VAL A 865 -19.88 9.80 25.39
CA VAL A 865 -21.18 9.45 25.96
C VAL A 865 -22.20 10.56 25.68
N GLY A 866 -21.81 11.83 25.81
CA GLY A 866 -22.67 12.97 25.52
C GLY A 866 -23.09 13.08 24.06
N HIS A 867 -22.19 12.80 23.12
CA HIS A 867 -22.55 12.80 21.69
C HIS A 867 -23.64 11.77 21.37
N VAL A 868 -23.54 10.54 21.90
CA VAL A 868 -24.53 9.48 21.70
C VAL A 868 -25.84 9.80 22.41
N ALA A 869 -25.77 10.27 23.66
CA ALA A 869 -26.94 10.59 24.47
C ALA A 869 -27.78 11.74 23.90
N ALA A 870 -27.11 12.67 23.19
CA ALA A 870 -27.74 13.80 22.50
C ALA A 870 -28.30 13.46 21.11
N ALA A 871 -28.05 12.26 20.58
CA ALA A 871 -28.51 11.84 19.25
C ALA A 871 -29.97 11.38 19.27
N SER A 872 -30.68 11.54 18.14
CA SER A 872 -32.02 10.94 18.00
C SER A 872 -31.93 9.44 17.66
N PRO A 873 -32.96 8.64 17.99
CA PRO A 873 -33.08 7.26 17.53
C PRO A 873 -32.91 7.13 16.01
N GLY A 874 -33.52 8.02 15.22
CA GLY A 874 -33.40 8.02 13.76
C GLY A 874 -31.99 8.33 13.25
N ASP A 875 -31.28 9.29 13.88
CA ASP A 875 -29.90 9.63 13.53
C ASP A 875 -28.95 8.45 13.74
N LEU A 876 -29.14 7.70 14.82
CA LEU A 876 -28.32 6.52 15.11
C LEU A 876 -28.69 5.32 14.22
N LEU A 877 -29.97 5.10 13.93
CA LEU A 877 -30.42 4.08 12.99
C LEU A 877 -29.98 4.36 11.55
N SER A 878 -29.58 5.60 11.23
CA SER A 878 -29.02 5.96 9.93
C SER A 878 -27.57 5.50 9.74
N ILE A 879 -26.87 5.14 10.83
CA ILE A 879 -25.56 4.51 10.76
C ILE A 879 -25.76 3.08 10.21
N PRO A 880 -25.07 2.69 9.12
CA PRO A 880 -25.17 1.34 8.58
C PRO A 880 -25.03 0.31 9.70
N TRP A 881 -25.73 -0.84 9.63
CA TRP A 881 -25.70 -1.97 10.58
C TRP A 881 -26.01 -1.67 12.07
N LEU A 882 -26.25 -0.42 12.47
CA LEU A 882 -26.74 -0.04 13.78
C LEU A 882 -28.26 -0.20 13.86
N GLY A 883 -28.75 -1.45 13.73
CA GLY A 883 -30.18 -1.74 13.78
C GLY A 883 -30.80 -1.56 15.17
N GLU A 884 -32.13 -1.67 15.25
CA GLU A 884 -32.92 -1.41 16.48
C GLU A 884 -32.43 -2.17 17.72
N VAL A 885 -31.90 -3.39 17.54
CA VAL A 885 -31.36 -4.20 18.65
C VAL A 885 -30.15 -3.52 19.30
N LYS A 886 -29.25 -2.94 18.51
CA LYS A 886 -28.05 -2.25 19.00
C LYS A 886 -28.42 -0.89 19.60
N LEU A 887 -29.38 -0.19 19.01
CA LEU A 887 -29.92 1.06 19.56
C LEU A 887 -30.54 0.85 20.96
N ARG A 888 -31.30 -0.24 21.16
CA ARG A 888 -31.85 -0.59 22.48
C ARG A 888 -30.76 -0.89 23.53
N ARG A 889 -29.65 -1.51 23.11
CA ARG A 889 -28.49 -1.76 23.99
C ARG A 889 -27.77 -0.46 24.37
N LEU A 890 -27.57 0.45 23.42
CA LEU A 890 -27.03 1.80 23.69
C LEU A 890 -27.91 2.58 24.68
N SER A 891 -29.22 2.54 24.48
CA SER A 891 -30.18 3.20 25.38
C SER A 891 -30.11 2.64 26.80
N ARG A 892 -29.95 1.31 26.93
CA ARG A 892 -29.81 0.64 28.23
C ARG A 892 -28.47 0.96 28.91
N ALA A 893 -27.37 0.95 28.17
CA ALA A 893 -26.05 1.31 28.70
C ALA A 893 -26.01 2.77 29.21
N LEU A 894 -26.70 3.69 28.52
CA LEU A 894 -26.88 5.06 29.00
C LEU A 894 -27.70 5.13 30.28
N ALA A 895 -28.78 4.35 30.39
CA ALA A 895 -29.60 4.26 31.59
C ALA A 895 -28.82 3.69 32.80
N ASP A 896 -28.01 2.64 32.58
CA ASP A 896 -27.18 2.01 33.61
C ASP A 896 -26.07 2.96 34.09
N LEU A 897 -25.51 3.75 33.17
CA LEU A 897 -24.54 4.80 33.49
C LEU A 897 -25.17 5.93 34.32
N LEU A 898 -26.41 6.30 34.03
CA LEU A 898 -27.18 7.31 34.76
C LEU A 898 -27.57 6.82 36.17
N ALA A 899 -27.81 5.51 36.33
CA ALA A 899 -28.18 4.86 37.59
C ALA A 899 -26.99 4.66 38.56
N GLY A 900 -25.76 4.96 38.12
CA GLY A 900 -24.56 4.87 38.97
C GLY A 900 -24.02 3.45 39.17
N SER A 901 -24.48 2.46 38.41
CA SER A 901 -23.98 1.07 38.45
C SER A 901 -22.77 0.85 37.53
N ALA A 902 -21.88 1.83 37.43
CA ALA A 902 -20.59 1.66 36.77
C ALA A 902 -19.58 1.13 37.80
N GLY A 903 -19.51 -0.19 37.96
CA GLY A 903 -18.43 -0.85 38.68
C GLY A 903 -18.83 -1.95 39.64
N THR A 904 -19.35 -3.06 39.13
CA THR A 904 -18.96 -4.40 39.60
C THR A 904 -18.94 -5.29 38.37
N SER A 905 -17.78 -5.89 38.10
CA SER A 905 -17.72 -7.04 37.24
C SER A 905 -18.73 -8.06 37.74
N ASP A 906 -19.54 -8.62 36.84
CA ASP A 906 -19.75 -10.06 36.96
C ASP A 906 -18.40 -10.69 36.64
N ALA A 907 -17.54 -10.72 37.66
CA ALA A 907 -16.41 -11.64 37.69
C ALA A 907 -17.06 -13.01 37.57
N PHE A 908 -17.02 -13.57 36.36
CA PHE A 908 -17.21 -14.99 36.17
C PHE A 908 -16.18 -15.66 37.08
N ASP A 909 -16.66 -16.24 38.18
CA ASP A 909 -15.85 -17.04 39.07
C ASP A 909 -15.30 -18.21 38.23
N LEU A 910 -14.07 -18.04 37.76
CA LEU A 910 -13.33 -19.00 36.94
C LEU A 910 -13.18 -20.34 37.66
N GLU A 911 -13.16 -20.33 38.99
CA GLU A 911 -13.17 -21.51 39.84
C GLU A 911 -14.52 -22.25 39.71
N ALA A 912 -15.64 -21.52 39.82
CA ALA A 912 -16.97 -22.08 39.64
C ALA A 912 -17.33 -22.45 38.19
N ALA A 913 -16.70 -21.82 37.19
CA ALA A 913 -16.87 -22.14 35.77
C ALA A 913 -16.05 -23.39 35.38
N TRP A 914 -14.82 -23.50 35.89
CA TRP A 914 -13.98 -24.69 35.73
C TRP A 914 -14.60 -25.92 36.40
N LEU A 915 -15.11 -25.79 37.63
CA LEU A 915 -15.82 -26.88 38.32
C LEU A 915 -17.10 -27.31 37.57
N ARG A 916 -17.82 -26.38 36.95
CA ARG A 916 -19.02 -26.69 36.13
C ARG A 916 -18.67 -27.38 34.81
N ALA A 917 -17.59 -26.96 34.14
CA ALA A 917 -17.08 -27.61 32.93
C ALA A 917 -16.58 -29.04 33.24
N GLN A 918 -15.92 -29.26 34.38
CA GLN A 918 -15.48 -30.59 34.82
C GLN A 918 -16.63 -31.53 35.19
N ALA A 919 -17.72 -31.01 35.77
CA ALA A 919 -18.89 -31.81 36.13
C ALA A 919 -19.57 -32.46 34.91
N ALA A 920 -19.40 -31.86 33.72
CA ALA A 920 -19.90 -32.38 32.44
C ALA A 920 -18.96 -33.41 31.79
N LEU A 921 -17.72 -33.56 32.27
CA LEU A 921 -16.75 -34.52 31.73
C LEU A 921 -16.94 -35.92 32.35
N ASP A 922 -16.79 -36.96 31.55
CA ASP A 922 -16.88 -38.34 32.03
C ASP A 922 -15.67 -38.73 32.92
N PRO A 923 -15.80 -39.77 33.77
CA PRO A 923 -14.77 -40.14 34.74
C PRO A 923 -13.39 -40.43 34.13
N ARG A 924 -13.33 -40.89 32.87
CA ARG A 924 -12.08 -41.25 32.19
C ARG A 924 -11.31 -40.01 31.74
N SER A 925 -12.03 -38.98 31.29
CA SER A 925 -11.46 -37.69 30.89
C SER A 925 -10.91 -36.91 32.08
N ARG A 926 -11.56 -37.01 33.25
CA ARG A 926 -11.05 -36.44 34.51
C ARG A 926 -9.74 -37.10 34.97
N ASP A 927 -9.64 -38.43 34.87
CA ASP A 927 -8.45 -39.19 35.25
C ASP A 927 -7.25 -38.86 34.33
N LEU A 928 -7.52 -38.67 33.04
CA LEU A 928 -6.51 -38.28 32.05
C LEU A 928 -5.95 -36.87 32.33
N LEU A 929 -6.82 -35.92 32.67
CA LEU A 929 -6.43 -34.56 33.05
C LEU A 929 -5.61 -34.54 34.34
N GLY A 930 -6.04 -35.32 35.35
CA GLY A 930 -5.29 -35.50 36.60
C GLY A 930 -3.90 -36.08 36.39
N SER A 931 -3.76 -37.03 35.47
CA SER A 931 -2.47 -37.66 35.15
C SER A 931 -1.49 -36.71 34.44
N ARG A 932 -1.99 -35.73 33.69
CA ARG A 932 -1.19 -34.85 32.82
C ARG A 932 -0.84 -33.53 33.50
N TYR A 933 -1.67 -33.05 34.42
CA TYR A 933 -1.53 -31.72 35.04
C TYR A 933 -1.54 -31.71 36.58
N GLY A 934 -1.66 -32.87 37.23
CA GLY A 934 -1.76 -33.00 38.68
C GLY A 934 -3.21 -32.98 39.18
N ASP A 935 -3.39 -33.22 40.49
CA ASP A 935 -4.66 -33.52 41.19
C ASP A 935 -5.91 -32.86 40.54
N ALA A 936 -6.75 -33.68 39.90
CA ALA A 936 -7.87 -33.22 39.07
C ALA A 936 -8.96 -32.50 39.87
N ASP A 937 -8.98 -32.70 41.18
CA ASP A 937 -9.96 -32.14 42.11
C ASP A 937 -9.48 -30.83 42.78
N ALA A 938 -8.26 -30.37 42.49
CA ALA A 938 -7.74 -29.09 42.99
C ALA A 938 -7.83 -27.99 41.92
N ALA A 939 -8.49 -26.88 42.23
CA ALA A 939 -8.57 -25.70 41.37
C ALA A 939 -7.16 -25.24 40.98
N MET A 940 -6.86 -25.19 39.68
CA MET A 940 -5.54 -24.78 39.20
C MET A 940 -5.44 -23.25 39.24
N PRO A 941 -4.54 -22.65 40.05
CA PRO A 941 -4.44 -21.20 40.14
C PRO A 941 -4.01 -20.60 38.80
N LEU A 942 -4.63 -19.48 38.39
CA LEU A 942 -4.39 -18.79 37.12
C LEU A 942 -2.89 -18.52 36.86
N ALA A 943 -2.13 -18.25 37.92
CA ALA A 943 -0.68 -18.05 37.87
C ALA A 943 0.09 -19.29 37.36
N LYS A 944 -0.38 -20.51 37.65
CA LYS A 944 0.26 -21.76 37.22
C LYS A 944 -0.11 -22.12 35.78
N LEU A 945 -1.34 -21.81 35.36
CA LEU A 945 -1.79 -21.93 33.98
C LEU A 945 -1.03 -20.96 33.06
N ALA A 946 -0.86 -19.71 33.50
CA ALA A 946 -0.11 -18.67 32.80
C ALA A 946 1.38 -19.02 32.64
N GLN A 947 1.97 -19.63 33.68
CA GLN A 947 3.35 -20.09 33.65
C GLN A 947 3.55 -21.29 32.70
N THR A 948 2.52 -22.12 32.49
CA THR A 948 2.58 -23.30 31.62
C THR A 948 2.36 -22.95 30.15
N LEU A 949 1.45 -22.00 29.87
CA LEU A 949 1.11 -21.57 28.50
C LEU A 949 1.99 -20.44 27.98
N GLY A 950 2.80 -19.81 28.83
CA GLY A 950 3.77 -18.79 28.42
C GLY A 950 3.12 -17.48 28.01
N GLY A 951 2.57 -16.75 28.98
CA GLY A 951 2.03 -15.40 28.78
C GLY A 951 1.57 -14.75 30.09
N PRO A 952 1.36 -13.42 30.13
CA PRO A 952 0.80 -12.76 31.30
C PRO A 952 -0.63 -13.25 31.57
N ALA A 953 -0.96 -13.52 32.83
CA ALA A 953 -2.22 -14.18 33.23
C ALA A 953 -3.49 -13.45 32.69
N GLU A 954 -3.42 -12.12 32.60
CA GLU A 954 -4.48 -11.24 32.11
C GLU A 954 -4.75 -11.35 30.59
N ALA A 955 -3.81 -11.92 29.82
CA ALA A 955 -3.97 -12.18 28.39
C ALA A 955 -4.65 -13.54 28.16
N ILE A 956 -4.23 -14.56 28.90
CA ILE A 956 -4.80 -15.92 28.84
C ILE A 956 -6.23 -15.93 29.36
N GLU A 957 -6.52 -15.17 30.42
CA GLU A 957 -7.88 -14.98 30.92
C GLU A 957 -8.81 -14.35 29.87
N ARG A 958 -8.30 -13.39 29.08
CA ARG A 958 -9.05 -12.73 28.01
C ARG A 958 -9.38 -13.67 26.85
N GLU A 959 -8.41 -14.48 26.42
CA GLU A 959 -8.59 -15.48 25.36
C GLU A 959 -9.61 -16.56 25.77
N LEU A 960 -9.49 -17.11 26.99
CA LEU A 960 -10.44 -18.11 27.51
C LEU A 960 -11.86 -17.55 27.60
N GLN A 961 -12.01 -16.30 28.06
CA GLN A 961 -13.31 -15.63 28.08
C GLN A 961 -13.87 -15.34 26.69
N GLN A 962 -13.04 -15.22 25.66
CA GLN A 962 -13.46 -15.01 24.27
C GLN A 962 -13.95 -16.32 23.64
N VAL A 963 -13.23 -17.42 23.86
CA VAL A 963 -13.59 -18.75 23.37
C VAL A 963 -14.88 -19.26 24.02
N LEU A 964 -15.04 -19.11 25.33
CA LEU A 964 -16.22 -19.58 26.06
C LEU A 964 -17.50 -18.78 25.74
N ARG A 965 -17.38 -17.52 25.28
CA ARG A 965 -18.53 -16.71 24.85
C ARG A 965 -19.01 -17.03 23.43
N ALA A 966 -18.20 -17.73 22.63
CA ALA A 966 -18.49 -18.04 21.23
C ALA A 966 -19.25 -19.36 21.03
N LEU A 967 -19.22 -20.27 22.00
CA LEU A 967 -19.78 -21.62 21.88
C LEU A 967 -21.26 -21.67 22.32
N ASP A 968 -22.19 -21.54 21.38
CA ASP A 968 -23.61 -21.93 21.57
C ASP A 968 -23.89 -23.24 20.81
N LEU A 969 -23.74 -24.36 21.51
CA LEU A 969 -23.79 -25.72 20.94
C LEU A 969 -25.16 -26.41 21.09
N GLU A 970 -26.16 -25.69 21.63
CA GLU A 970 -27.52 -26.19 21.85
C GLU A 970 -28.19 -26.81 20.59
N PRO A 971 -27.99 -26.27 19.37
CA PRO A 971 -28.62 -26.81 18.15
C PRO A 971 -28.09 -28.17 17.66
N LEU A 972 -26.92 -28.61 18.13
CA LEU A 972 -26.25 -29.83 17.63
C LEU A 972 -26.33 -31.03 18.59
N ALA A 973 -26.84 -30.81 19.80
CA ALA A 973 -27.07 -31.87 20.79
C ALA A 973 -27.95 -33.03 20.28
N PRO A 974 -29.04 -32.79 19.50
CA PRO A 974 -29.90 -33.89 18.99
C PRO A 974 -29.19 -34.81 18.00
N VAL A 975 -28.27 -34.27 17.18
CA VAL A 975 -27.50 -35.03 16.18
C VAL A 975 -26.49 -35.94 16.88
N SER A 976 -25.83 -35.43 17.92
CA SER A 976 -24.89 -36.21 18.73
C SER A 976 -25.60 -37.37 19.45
N GLU A 977 -26.77 -37.13 20.04
CA GLU A 977 -27.55 -38.15 20.76
C GLU A 977 -28.11 -39.25 19.82
N GLY A 978 -28.58 -38.86 18.62
CA GLY A 978 -29.06 -39.79 17.59
C GLY A 978 -27.96 -40.73 17.08
N LEU A 979 -26.75 -40.20 16.88
CA LEU A 979 -25.61 -40.99 16.41
C LEU A 979 -25.12 -41.98 17.46
N GLN A 980 -25.02 -41.54 18.72
CA GLN A 980 -24.63 -42.40 19.84
C GLN A 980 -25.63 -43.55 20.03
N THR A 981 -26.92 -43.27 19.88
CA THR A 981 -27.99 -44.28 19.95
C THR A 981 -27.89 -45.32 18.83
N ALA A 982 -27.66 -44.87 17.59
CA ALA A 982 -27.51 -45.77 16.44
C ALA A 982 -26.26 -46.67 16.56
N VAL A 983 -25.15 -46.12 17.03
CA VAL A 983 -23.91 -46.86 17.27
C VAL A 983 -24.08 -47.90 18.39
N ALA A 984 -24.75 -47.53 19.48
CA ALA A 984 -25.03 -48.46 20.58
C ALA A 984 -25.96 -49.61 20.14
N ALA A 985 -27.00 -49.31 19.34
CA ALA A 985 -27.94 -50.31 18.81
C ALA A 985 -27.27 -51.30 17.84
N ALA A 986 -26.21 -50.87 17.13
CA ALA A 986 -25.44 -51.72 16.23
C ALA A 986 -24.29 -52.46 16.94
N GLY A 987 -24.28 -52.51 18.27
CA GLY A 987 -23.26 -53.22 19.05
C GLY A 987 -21.88 -52.56 18.99
N GLY A 988 -21.84 -51.25 18.77
CA GLY A 988 -20.64 -50.45 18.64
C GLY A 988 -20.15 -50.25 17.21
N ILE A 989 -20.62 -51.03 16.23
CA ILE A 989 -20.15 -50.96 14.83
C ILE A 989 -21.30 -50.57 13.92
N LEU A 990 -21.24 -49.38 13.33
CA LEU A 990 -22.29 -48.87 12.44
C LEU A 990 -21.76 -48.74 10.99
N PRO A 991 -22.41 -49.33 9.98
CA PRO A 991 -22.05 -49.13 8.57
C PRO A 991 -22.22 -47.67 8.15
N LEU A 992 -21.31 -47.15 7.32
CA LEU A 992 -21.27 -45.74 6.92
C LEU A 992 -22.60 -45.24 6.33
N GLY A 993 -23.27 -46.07 5.53
CA GLY A 993 -24.59 -45.74 4.99
C GLY A 993 -25.64 -45.54 6.08
N ALA A 994 -25.63 -46.39 7.12
CA ALA A 994 -26.55 -46.29 8.25
C ALA A 994 -26.20 -45.14 9.21
N ALA A 995 -24.92 -44.79 9.34
CA ALA A 995 -24.47 -43.62 10.09
C ALA A 995 -24.94 -42.32 9.43
N LEU A 996 -24.84 -42.22 8.11
CA LEU A 996 -25.35 -41.07 7.35
C LEU A 996 -26.87 -40.95 7.45
N THR A 997 -27.61 -42.08 7.39
CA THR A 997 -29.07 -42.07 7.61
C THR A 997 -29.44 -41.59 9.03
N ALA A 998 -28.72 -42.03 10.06
CA ALA A 998 -28.98 -41.59 11.44
C ALA A 998 -28.69 -40.09 11.68
N VAL A 999 -27.68 -39.51 11.02
CA VAL A 999 -27.43 -38.06 11.02
C VAL A 999 -28.59 -37.30 10.38
N VAL A 1000 -29.06 -37.79 9.23
CA VAL A 1000 -30.15 -37.17 8.46
C VAL A 1000 -31.46 -37.22 9.23
N ASP A 1001 -31.77 -38.35 9.88
CA ASP A 1001 -32.99 -38.54 10.66
C ASP A 1001 -32.99 -37.73 11.98
N ALA A 1002 -31.81 -37.38 12.51
CA ALA A 1002 -31.65 -36.60 13.75
C ALA A 1002 -31.58 -35.07 13.51
N LEU A 1003 -31.49 -34.61 12.26
CA LEU A 1003 -31.52 -33.20 11.91
C LEU A 1003 -32.97 -32.69 11.92
N PRO A 1004 -33.31 -31.66 12.72
CA PRO A 1004 -34.70 -31.24 12.88
C PRO A 1004 -35.14 -30.28 11.75
N THR A 1005 -35.08 -30.67 10.47
CA THR A 1005 -35.63 -29.85 9.34
C THR A 1005 -35.77 -30.62 8.02
N GLU A 1006 -36.80 -30.29 7.20
CA GLU A 1006 -37.04 -30.79 5.83
C GLU A 1006 -36.01 -30.28 4.77
N ASP A 1007 -34.85 -29.75 5.17
CA ASP A 1007 -33.89 -29.11 4.26
C ASP A 1007 -32.76 -30.06 3.83
N ASP A 1008 -32.98 -30.76 2.72
CA ASP A 1008 -32.05 -31.68 2.07
C ASP A 1008 -30.66 -31.04 1.79
N ALA A 1009 -30.56 -29.71 1.71
CA ALA A 1009 -29.30 -29.02 1.42
C ALA A 1009 -28.34 -28.98 2.61
N LEU A 1010 -28.86 -28.90 3.84
CA LEU A 1010 -28.05 -28.95 5.06
C LEU A 1010 -27.56 -30.37 5.32
N ALA A 1011 -28.45 -31.36 5.17
CA ALA A 1011 -28.11 -32.78 5.22
C ALA A 1011 -27.03 -33.16 4.19
N ALA A 1012 -27.16 -32.68 2.93
CA ALA A 1012 -26.16 -32.92 1.89
C ALA A 1012 -24.82 -32.20 2.16
N ARG A 1013 -24.84 -31.02 2.78
CA ARG A 1013 -23.62 -30.31 3.22
C ARG A 1013 -22.90 -31.06 4.33
N VAL A 1014 -23.62 -31.50 5.35
CA VAL A 1014 -23.06 -32.28 6.46
C VAL A 1014 -22.49 -33.61 5.97
N ALA A 1015 -23.20 -34.32 5.08
CA ALA A 1015 -22.71 -35.54 4.45
C ALA A 1015 -21.44 -35.31 3.59
N ARG A 1016 -21.33 -34.17 2.92
CA ARG A 1016 -20.16 -33.81 2.11
C ARG A 1016 -18.95 -33.44 2.97
N VAL A 1017 -19.15 -32.72 4.09
CA VAL A 1017 -18.09 -32.42 5.07
C VAL A 1017 -17.60 -33.70 5.75
N LEU A 1018 -18.51 -34.63 6.10
CA LEU A 1018 -18.13 -35.94 6.63
C LEU A 1018 -17.31 -36.76 5.62
N ALA A 1019 -17.65 -36.70 4.32
CA ALA A 1019 -16.90 -37.38 3.26
C ALA A 1019 -15.52 -36.74 3.00
N ASP A 1020 -15.41 -35.42 3.10
CA ASP A 1020 -14.17 -34.66 2.86
C ASP A 1020 -13.21 -34.69 4.08
N ALA A 1021 -13.73 -34.84 5.30
CA ALA A 1021 -12.91 -34.93 6.53
C ALA A 1021 -12.33 -36.33 6.79
N THR A 1022 -12.80 -37.37 6.08
CA THR A 1022 -12.42 -38.77 6.30
C THR A 1022 -11.62 -39.51 5.20
N PRO A 1023 -10.94 -38.89 4.20
CA PRO A 1023 -10.09 -39.66 3.28
C PRO A 1023 -8.84 -40.26 3.96
N ASP A 1024 -8.23 -39.54 4.90
CA ASP A 1024 -6.88 -39.86 5.40
C ASP A 1024 -6.83 -40.36 6.86
N ARG A 1025 -7.98 -40.45 7.55
CA ARG A 1025 -8.07 -40.84 8.98
C ARG A 1025 -8.64 -42.25 9.24
N LEU A 1026 -8.90 -43.05 8.20
CA LEU A 1026 -9.33 -44.45 8.33
C LEU A 1026 -8.14 -45.42 8.36
N ARG A 1027 -7.96 -46.18 9.47
CA ARG A 1027 -7.10 -47.36 9.48
C ARG A 1027 -7.85 -48.55 8.86
N TRP A 1028 -7.43 -48.97 7.67
CA TRP A 1028 -7.88 -50.22 7.05
C TRP A 1028 -7.31 -51.42 7.82
N LEU A 1029 -8.16 -52.30 8.33
CA LEU A 1029 -7.76 -53.65 8.71
C LEU A 1029 -8.09 -54.60 7.56
N GLU A 1030 -7.08 -54.98 6.77
CA GLU A 1030 -7.19 -56.11 5.84
C GLU A 1030 -7.29 -57.42 6.64
N GLY A 1031 -8.52 -57.89 6.85
CA GLY A 1031 -8.77 -59.28 7.23
C GLY A 1031 -8.67 -60.17 6.00
N ARG A 1032 -7.71 -61.10 5.98
CA ARG A 1032 -7.60 -62.11 4.91
C ARG A 1032 -8.86 -62.99 4.86
N ALA A 1033 -9.52 -62.96 3.70
CA ALA A 1033 -10.35 -64.00 3.04
C ALA A 1033 -11.78 -63.55 2.68
N ASP A 1034 -12.04 -63.65 1.37
CA ASP A 1034 -13.31 -63.69 0.65
C ASP A 1034 -14.28 -62.49 0.58
N ARG A 1035 -14.27 -61.86 -0.60
CA ARG A 1035 -15.41 -61.35 -1.40
C ARG A 1035 -16.75 -61.06 -0.69
N GLN A 1036 -16.91 -59.85 -0.17
CA GLN A 1036 -17.98 -58.88 -0.50
C GLN A 1036 -17.72 -57.58 0.28
N ARG A 1037 -18.03 -56.42 -0.32
CA ARG A 1037 -17.76 -55.09 0.25
C ARG A 1037 -18.68 -54.82 1.45
N ASP A 1038 -18.21 -55.09 2.65
CA ASP A 1038 -18.74 -54.50 3.88
C ASP A 1038 -17.56 -54.02 4.74
N ALA A 1039 -17.38 -52.70 4.84
CA ALA A 1039 -16.39 -52.09 5.72
C ALA A 1039 -16.98 -51.99 7.14
N LEU A 1040 -16.37 -52.70 8.10
CA LEU A 1040 -16.64 -52.63 9.54
C LEU A 1040 -15.77 -51.53 10.18
N ALA A 1041 -16.33 -50.70 11.06
CA ALA A 1041 -15.60 -49.65 11.79
C ALA A 1041 -15.79 -49.77 13.32
N LEU A 1042 -14.70 -49.66 14.08
CA LEU A 1042 -14.68 -49.27 15.50
C LEU A 1042 -13.27 -48.83 15.90
N PRO A 1043 -13.06 -47.86 16.81
CA PRO A 1043 -13.76 -46.59 17.04
C PRO A 1043 -12.87 -45.42 16.56
N ALA A 1044 -13.37 -44.54 15.70
CA ALA A 1044 -12.64 -43.31 15.33
C ALA A 1044 -13.55 -42.10 15.14
N PHE A 1045 -14.70 -42.07 15.83
CA PHE A 1045 -15.23 -40.80 16.30
C PHE A 1045 -14.84 -40.70 17.77
N THR A 1046 -13.57 -40.37 18.01
CA THR A 1046 -13.13 -39.91 19.34
C THR A 1046 -13.79 -38.57 19.61
N ASP A 1047 -13.95 -38.18 20.88
CA ASP A 1047 -14.47 -36.86 21.23
C ASP A 1047 -13.63 -35.74 20.58
N GLU A 1048 -12.34 -35.99 20.33
CA GLU A 1048 -11.45 -35.13 19.53
C GLU A 1048 -11.86 -35.03 18.05
N ALA A 1049 -12.30 -36.11 17.40
CA ALA A 1049 -12.74 -36.07 16.00
C ALA A 1049 -14.11 -35.38 15.84
N ILE A 1050 -14.96 -35.50 16.86
CA ILE A 1050 -16.23 -34.75 16.93
C ILE A 1050 -15.94 -33.27 17.21
N ALA A 1051 -14.99 -32.95 18.11
CA ALA A 1051 -14.56 -31.58 18.38
C ALA A 1051 -13.92 -30.93 17.14
N ASP A 1052 -13.03 -31.63 16.44
CA ASP A 1052 -12.42 -31.17 15.17
C ASP A 1052 -13.51 -30.92 14.10
N PHE A 1053 -14.51 -31.82 14.00
CA PHE A 1053 -15.63 -31.67 13.07
C PHE A 1053 -16.51 -30.46 13.40
N LEU A 1054 -16.78 -30.20 14.69
CA LEU A 1054 -17.56 -29.04 15.13
C LEU A 1054 -16.80 -27.73 14.88
N VAL A 1055 -15.49 -27.71 15.12
CA VAL A 1055 -14.62 -26.55 14.84
C VAL A 1055 -14.56 -26.25 13.33
N GLU A 1056 -14.52 -27.28 12.48
CA GLU A 1056 -14.45 -27.10 11.02
C GLU A 1056 -15.83 -26.81 10.39
N ALA A 1057 -16.93 -27.18 11.05
CA ALA A 1057 -18.29 -26.81 10.64
C ALA A 1057 -18.68 -25.38 11.07
N GLU A 1058 -18.04 -24.86 12.11
CA GLU A 1058 -18.17 -23.48 12.60
C GLU A 1058 -17.30 -22.48 11.80
N ARG A 1059 -16.24 -22.98 11.15
CA ARG A 1059 -15.38 -22.25 10.20
C ARG A 1059 -16.00 -22.13 8.82
#